data_AF-A0A1G0BCW8-F1
#
_entry.id   AF-A0A1G0BCW8-F1
#
_cell.length_a   1.000
_cell.length_b   1.000
_cell.length_c   1.000
_cell.angle_alpha   90.00
_cell.angle_beta   90.00
_cell.angle_gamma   90.00
#
_symmetry.space_group_name_H-M   'P 1'
#
loop_
_entity.id
_entity.type
_entity.pdbx_description
1 polymer ?
#
loop_
_entity_poly.entity_id
_entity_poly.type
_entity_poly.pdbx_seq_one_letter_code
_entity_poly.pdbx_strand_id
1 'polypeptide(L)'
;MKIILEHENILLLQNSNKTKSPTVKIVPSQNEAIANWNASSRISPVFKIEGFSNHHLDRYDFPGEKYLLFLGPIHPEQILSYCSSKSHIWISHGLYNLLIVPPDKSELNKLLGVIKKKKIPCEYWKLQSGVIKSIRNHGNTPHSTEWRNSLSELARRSFPVELRETIREYCPLMASTLSRSVSLPDYISSEFNGTSNSLTELFKSFSSTSNSVEVTYRNLSEVLTVNAGLSRYSSQTFAGTSPIIHTECHFWSNSLLGIGTTSIALRNIRAFLDKTLGKSRLPERFEKLKNVNKDIPDLSKIFPPNTDYLGNIKLDDTNLKPIVPLITYFSARDGYRSTQTTISAPLAAVSSCNCPRWSLMTLTHEFSHVIMRAILADIYPDLSNDNEIEECKSLMESNKPRSSLFHEIKHLCLFSAIKMEDADSFSGPSNNEKEYDIKDVLQRKRHDIDETMVHVFDFLYFYGKDVDRYVSGIWASWGVIPNVSTRVPEYVVRTICAVLSRHLQRSKGEDFAKEDVKKSLMKLKKSKLGGRYIQEALNLIESRWDPELFYLVRARRQLVKIVTSFIFSNQIATDIRSELKISGGAGRKKGYTLKQGVLELKPIDNPIMFIESFANSAQPSAAISAWLFYVLAFCLED
;
A
#
# COMPACT_ATOMS: atom_id res chain seq x y z
N MET A 1 -2.75 -33.06 4.19
CA MET A 1 -3.35 -32.74 2.87
C MET A 1 -2.72 -31.44 2.41
N LYS A 2 -2.19 -31.36 1.17
CA LYS A 2 -1.62 -30.11 0.66
C LYS A 2 -2.72 -29.33 -0.05
N ILE A 3 -2.92 -28.08 0.32
CA ILE A 3 -3.91 -27.20 -0.31
C ILE A 3 -3.19 -26.48 -1.44
N ILE A 4 -3.15 -27.08 -2.61
CA ILE A 4 -2.52 -26.50 -3.79
C ILE A 4 -3.58 -25.73 -4.58
N LEU A 5 -3.25 -24.50 -4.96
CA LEU A 5 -4.11 -23.69 -5.82
C LEU A 5 -3.91 -24.11 -7.28
N GLU A 6 -4.99 -24.58 -7.91
CA GLU A 6 -5.00 -24.94 -9.32
C GLU A 6 -5.26 -23.71 -10.22
N HIS A 7 -5.84 -23.96 -11.40
CA HIS A 7 -6.17 -23.00 -12.43
C HIS A 7 -7.31 -22.09 -11.95
N GLU A 8 -7.30 -20.86 -12.48
CA GLU A 8 -8.37 -19.90 -12.25
C GLU A 8 -9.64 -20.35 -12.98
N ASN A 9 -10.74 -20.50 -12.24
CA ASN A 9 -12.08 -20.59 -12.79
C ASN A 9 -12.87 -19.32 -12.47
N ILE A 10 -14.03 -19.15 -13.10
CA ILE A 10 -14.91 -18.01 -12.85
C ILE A 10 -16.24 -18.50 -12.27
N LEU A 11 -16.57 -18.00 -11.08
CA LEU A 11 -17.93 -18.07 -10.55
C LEU A 11 -18.77 -17.02 -11.24
N LEU A 12 -19.83 -17.46 -11.92
CA LEU A 12 -20.78 -16.61 -12.64
C LEU A 12 -22.14 -16.68 -11.97
N LEU A 13 -22.68 -15.51 -11.61
CA LEU A 13 -24.08 -15.33 -11.26
C LEU A 13 -24.77 -14.53 -12.36
N GLN A 14 -25.94 -14.99 -12.81
CA GLN A 14 -26.75 -14.27 -13.80
C GLN A 14 -28.23 -14.59 -13.62
N ASN A 15 -29.12 -13.64 -13.90
CA ASN A 15 -30.54 -13.93 -14.05
C ASN A 15 -30.79 -14.59 -15.40
N SER A 16 -31.50 -15.71 -15.39
CA SER A 16 -31.92 -16.36 -16.63
C SER A 16 -33.16 -15.66 -17.18
N ASN A 17 -33.08 -15.23 -18.44
CA ASN A 17 -34.24 -14.68 -19.18
C ASN A 17 -35.42 -15.65 -19.23
N LYS A 18 -35.16 -16.97 -19.13
CA LYS A 18 -36.20 -18.00 -19.20
C LYS A 18 -36.91 -18.24 -17.86
N THR A 19 -36.18 -18.21 -16.74
CA THR A 19 -36.72 -18.60 -15.43
C THR A 19 -37.00 -17.41 -14.51
N LYS A 20 -36.62 -16.19 -14.91
CA LYS A 20 -36.62 -14.96 -14.08
C LYS A 20 -35.94 -15.15 -12.72
N SER A 21 -35.15 -16.21 -12.57
CA SER A 21 -34.50 -16.61 -11.33
C SER A 21 -32.99 -16.52 -11.50
N PRO A 22 -32.25 -16.10 -10.46
CA PRO A 22 -30.80 -16.10 -10.50
C PRO A 22 -30.26 -17.52 -10.63
N THR A 23 -29.24 -17.66 -11.47
CA THR A 23 -28.53 -18.90 -11.77
C THR A 23 -27.05 -18.73 -11.49
N VAL A 24 -26.43 -19.77 -10.95
CA VAL A 24 -25.00 -19.81 -10.61
C VAL A 24 -24.31 -20.94 -11.36
N LYS A 25 -23.10 -20.66 -11.85
CA LYS A 25 -22.25 -21.61 -12.58
C LYS A 25 -20.76 -21.36 -12.26
N ILE A 26 -19.95 -22.40 -12.37
CA ILE A 26 -18.49 -22.27 -12.52
C ILE A 26 -18.16 -22.48 -13.99
N VAL A 27 -17.42 -21.55 -14.58
CA VAL A 27 -16.94 -21.65 -15.97
C VAL A 27 -15.41 -21.58 -16.05
N PRO A 28 -14.80 -22.15 -17.09
CA PRO A 28 -13.34 -22.28 -17.19
C PRO A 28 -12.58 -20.95 -17.31
N SER A 29 -13.22 -19.91 -17.87
CA SER A 29 -12.51 -18.66 -18.17
C SER A 29 -13.44 -17.45 -18.20
N GLN A 30 -12.84 -16.26 -18.06
CA GLN A 30 -13.55 -14.99 -18.17
C GLN A 30 -14.15 -14.78 -19.58
N ASN A 31 -13.47 -15.23 -20.64
CA ASN A 31 -13.97 -15.14 -22.01
C ASN A 31 -15.31 -15.85 -22.18
N GLU A 32 -15.45 -17.03 -21.55
CA GLU A 32 -16.70 -17.78 -21.60
C GLU A 32 -17.82 -17.09 -20.79
N ALA A 33 -17.48 -16.53 -19.63
CA ALA A 33 -18.42 -15.74 -18.85
C ALA A 33 -18.94 -14.53 -19.64
N ILE A 34 -18.05 -13.85 -20.38
CA ILE A 34 -18.38 -12.68 -21.21
C ILE A 34 -19.26 -13.07 -22.41
N ALA A 35 -19.05 -14.25 -23.01
CA ALA A 35 -19.84 -14.70 -24.17
C ALA A 35 -21.35 -14.76 -23.90
N ASN A 36 -21.75 -14.90 -22.62
CA ASN A 36 -23.15 -14.92 -22.19
C ASN A 36 -23.52 -13.75 -21.27
N TRP A 37 -22.77 -12.65 -21.33
CA TRP A 37 -22.94 -11.51 -20.42
C TRP A 37 -24.28 -10.79 -20.63
N ASN A 38 -24.93 -10.44 -19.54
CA ASN A 38 -26.12 -9.59 -19.53
C ASN A 38 -26.07 -8.59 -18.35
N ALA A 39 -27.08 -7.72 -18.25
CA ALA A 39 -27.11 -6.66 -17.24
C ALA A 39 -27.11 -7.14 -15.77
N SER A 40 -27.42 -8.43 -15.54
CA SER A 40 -27.39 -9.05 -14.21
C SER A 40 -26.17 -9.94 -13.97
N SER A 41 -25.28 -10.08 -14.96
CA SER A 41 -24.08 -10.89 -14.86
C SER A 41 -23.11 -10.29 -13.85
N ARG A 42 -22.68 -11.11 -12.89
CA ARG A 42 -21.61 -10.79 -11.94
C ARG A 42 -20.66 -11.97 -11.87
N ILE A 43 -19.37 -11.69 -11.78
CA ILE A 43 -18.32 -12.70 -11.80
C ILE A 43 -17.32 -12.52 -10.66
N SER A 44 -16.69 -13.61 -10.25
CA SER A 44 -15.48 -13.58 -9.43
C SER A 44 -14.53 -14.73 -9.79
N PRO A 45 -13.21 -14.50 -9.80
CA PRO A 45 -12.23 -15.56 -9.89
C PRO A 45 -12.33 -16.45 -8.66
N VAL A 46 -12.25 -17.75 -8.90
CA VAL A 46 -12.20 -18.77 -7.86
C VAL A 46 -11.12 -19.79 -8.23
N PHE A 47 -10.37 -20.24 -7.23
CA PHE A 47 -9.26 -21.17 -7.43
C PHE A 47 -9.59 -22.48 -6.75
N LYS A 48 -9.58 -23.57 -7.51
CA LYS A 48 -9.88 -24.89 -6.97
C LYS A 48 -8.76 -25.35 -6.03
N ILE A 49 -9.14 -26.07 -4.98
CA ILE A 49 -8.20 -26.71 -4.04
C ILE A 49 -7.98 -28.16 -4.46
N GLU A 50 -6.72 -28.55 -4.67
CA GLU A 50 -6.34 -29.95 -4.96
C GLU A 50 -6.74 -30.92 -3.82
N GLY A 51 -7.03 -32.17 -4.19
CA GLY A 51 -7.36 -33.26 -3.26
C GLY A 51 -8.83 -33.35 -2.85
N PHE A 52 -9.67 -32.44 -3.36
CA PHE A 52 -11.12 -32.46 -3.22
C PHE A 52 -11.80 -32.64 -4.58
N SER A 53 -12.65 -33.66 -4.69
CA SER A 53 -13.30 -34.17 -5.90
C SER A 53 -12.31 -34.60 -7.01
N ASN A 54 -12.38 -35.87 -7.42
CA ASN A 54 -11.52 -36.42 -8.49
C ASN A 54 -11.85 -35.92 -9.90
N HIS A 55 -12.89 -35.09 -10.04
CA HIS A 55 -13.27 -34.56 -11.34
C HIS A 55 -12.53 -33.24 -11.60
N HIS A 56 -11.70 -33.23 -12.65
CA HIS A 56 -11.20 -32.02 -13.28
C HIS A 56 -12.36 -31.34 -14.02
N LEU A 57 -13.25 -30.71 -13.27
CA LEU A 57 -14.38 -29.98 -13.82
C LEU A 57 -14.03 -28.50 -13.83
N ASP A 58 -13.49 -28.04 -14.96
CA ASP A 58 -13.36 -26.60 -15.25
C ASP A 58 -14.73 -25.92 -15.39
N ARG A 59 -15.79 -26.72 -15.58
CA ARG A 59 -17.19 -26.30 -15.61
C ARG A 59 -18.00 -27.04 -14.55
N TYR A 60 -18.80 -26.30 -13.79
CA TYR A 60 -19.76 -26.88 -12.85
C TYR A 60 -21.11 -26.17 -12.91
N ASP A 61 -22.11 -26.88 -13.45
CA ASP A 61 -23.50 -26.39 -13.60
C ASP A 61 -24.41 -26.77 -12.40
N PHE A 62 -23.83 -27.27 -11.29
CA PHE A 62 -24.54 -27.66 -10.08
C PHE A 62 -25.74 -28.61 -10.35
N PRO A 63 -25.52 -29.79 -10.94
CA PRO A 63 -26.60 -30.66 -11.41
C PRO A 63 -27.47 -31.20 -10.27
N GLY A 64 -28.79 -31.21 -10.48
CA GLY A 64 -29.75 -31.71 -9.50
C GLY A 64 -29.89 -30.79 -8.29
N GLU A 65 -30.26 -31.34 -7.13
CA GLU A 65 -30.28 -30.57 -5.88
C GLU A 65 -28.85 -30.45 -5.32
N LYS A 66 -28.36 -29.22 -5.16
CA LYS A 66 -27.05 -28.92 -4.58
C LYS A 66 -27.14 -27.83 -3.54
N TYR A 67 -26.12 -27.76 -2.69
CA TYR A 67 -25.95 -26.70 -1.71
C TYR A 67 -24.60 -26.03 -1.98
N LEU A 68 -24.58 -24.70 -2.06
CA LEU A 68 -23.37 -23.92 -2.23
C LEU A 68 -23.20 -23.02 -1.01
N LEU A 69 -22.13 -23.21 -0.25
CA LEU A 69 -21.80 -22.41 0.93
C LEU A 69 -20.72 -21.38 0.56
N PHE A 70 -20.89 -20.17 1.06
CA PHE A 70 -19.94 -19.07 1.04
C PHE A 70 -19.53 -18.78 2.48
N LEU A 71 -18.25 -18.96 2.78
CA LEU A 71 -17.71 -18.92 4.15
C LEU A 71 -16.55 -17.93 4.22
N GLY A 72 -16.49 -17.16 5.29
CA GLY A 72 -15.29 -16.38 5.61
C GLY A 72 -15.56 -15.05 6.32
N PRO A 73 -14.52 -14.27 6.60
CA PRO A 73 -13.12 -14.54 6.24
C PRO A 73 -12.49 -15.65 7.11
N ILE A 74 -11.85 -16.65 6.49
CA ILE A 74 -11.22 -17.77 7.21
C ILE A 74 -10.08 -18.43 6.43
N HIS A 75 -9.04 -18.89 7.13
CA HIS A 75 -8.01 -19.74 6.51
C HIS A 75 -8.57 -21.15 6.21
N PRO A 76 -8.39 -21.70 4.99
CA PRO A 76 -9.01 -22.98 4.61
C PRO A 76 -8.68 -24.17 5.53
N GLU A 77 -7.45 -24.29 6.04
CA GLU A 77 -7.06 -25.38 6.96
C GLU A 77 -7.95 -25.49 8.21
N GLN A 78 -8.61 -24.40 8.62
CA GLN A 78 -9.49 -24.40 9.79
C GLN A 78 -10.83 -25.13 9.56
N ILE A 79 -11.19 -25.40 8.30
CA ILE A 79 -12.47 -26.01 7.89
C ILE A 79 -12.30 -27.28 7.07
N LEU A 80 -11.24 -27.38 6.25
CA LEU A 80 -11.09 -28.48 5.29
C LEU A 80 -11.04 -29.88 5.93
N SER A 81 -10.60 -30.01 7.18
CA SER A 81 -10.61 -31.28 7.91
C SER A 81 -12.01 -31.83 8.21
N TYR A 82 -13.04 -30.99 8.09
CA TYR A 82 -14.44 -31.40 8.27
C TYR A 82 -15.13 -31.80 6.96
N CYS A 83 -14.52 -31.48 5.82
CA CYS A 83 -15.01 -31.79 4.48
C CYS A 83 -14.57 -33.19 4.04
N SER A 84 -15.44 -33.91 3.34
CA SER A 84 -15.09 -35.14 2.63
C SER A 84 -14.30 -34.84 1.36
N SER A 85 -13.50 -35.80 0.92
CA SER A 85 -12.80 -35.74 -0.37
C SER A 85 -13.74 -35.69 -1.58
N LYS A 86 -15.06 -35.88 -1.39
CA LYS A 86 -16.08 -35.77 -2.45
C LYS A 86 -16.64 -34.36 -2.59
N SER A 87 -16.39 -33.47 -1.64
CA SER A 87 -16.79 -32.06 -1.73
C SER A 87 -16.06 -31.37 -2.87
N HIS A 88 -16.71 -30.37 -3.49
CA HIS A 88 -16.02 -29.42 -4.37
C HIS A 88 -15.71 -28.15 -3.61
N ILE A 89 -14.47 -27.67 -3.69
CA ILE A 89 -13.98 -26.57 -2.87
C ILE A 89 -13.14 -25.61 -3.71
N TRP A 90 -13.44 -24.32 -3.55
CA TRP A 90 -12.68 -23.23 -4.15
C TRP A 90 -12.38 -22.15 -3.11
N ILE A 91 -11.32 -21.39 -3.37
CA ILE A 91 -11.05 -20.14 -2.69
C ILE A 91 -11.35 -18.94 -3.60
N SER A 92 -11.61 -17.76 -3.03
CA SER A 92 -11.84 -16.52 -3.77
C SER A 92 -11.10 -15.34 -3.13
N HIS A 93 -11.03 -14.20 -3.81
CA HIS A 93 -10.50 -12.98 -3.22
C HIS A 93 -11.46 -12.31 -2.22
N GLY A 94 -12.73 -12.71 -2.14
CA GLY A 94 -13.76 -12.05 -1.34
C GLY A 94 -13.57 -12.18 0.18
N LEU A 95 -14.48 -11.59 0.96
CA LEU A 95 -14.56 -11.89 2.40
C LEU A 95 -15.15 -13.27 2.65
N TYR A 96 -16.14 -13.67 1.84
CA TYR A 96 -16.54 -15.07 1.73
C TYR A 96 -15.55 -15.80 0.81
N ASN A 97 -14.39 -16.01 1.39
CA ASN A 97 -13.18 -16.43 0.71
C ASN A 97 -13.13 -17.95 0.48
N LEU A 98 -14.02 -18.74 1.08
CA LEU A 98 -14.08 -20.20 0.89
C LEU A 98 -15.47 -20.62 0.38
N LEU A 99 -15.50 -21.34 -0.74
CA LEU A 99 -16.69 -21.86 -1.38
C LEU A 99 -16.71 -23.37 -1.28
N ILE A 100 -17.82 -23.94 -0.79
CA ILE A 100 -17.94 -25.38 -0.56
C ILE A 100 -19.26 -25.89 -1.13
N VAL A 101 -19.18 -26.97 -1.92
CA VAL A 101 -20.32 -27.78 -2.34
C VAL A 101 -20.22 -29.15 -1.68
N PRO A 102 -20.94 -29.41 -0.57
CA PRO A 102 -20.96 -30.72 0.05
C PRO A 102 -21.63 -31.74 -0.89
N PRO A 103 -21.23 -33.02 -0.81
CA PRO A 103 -21.81 -34.08 -1.64
C PRO A 103 -23.28 -34.33 -1.31
N ASP A 104 -23.68 -34.16 -0.04
CA ASP A 104 -25.02 -34.44 0.45
C ASP A 104 -25.44 -33.55 1.63
N LYS A 105 -26.71 -33.70 2.04
CA LYS A 105 -27.33 -32.94 3.13
C LYS A 105 -26.79 -33.29 4.53
N SER A 106 -26.25 -34.50 4.70
CA SER A 106 -25.66 -34.92 5.98
C SER A 106 -24.37 -34.14 6.24
N GLU A 107 -23.50 -34.07 5.23
CA GLU A 107 -22.27 -33.29 5.31
C GLU A 107 -22.54 -31.78 5.44
N LEU A 108 -23.56 -31.27 4.73
CA LEU A 108 -24.03 -29.89 4.93
C LEU A 108 -24.35 -29.60 6.41
N ASN A 109 -25.18 -30.44 7.05
CA ASN A 109 -25.59 -30.23 8.44
C ASN A 109 -24.39 -30.30 9.41
N LYS A 110 -23.45 -31.22 9.17
CA LYS A 110 -22.19 -31.31 9.92
C LYS A 110 -21.37 -30.03 9.79
N LEU A 111 -21.18 -29.53 8.56
CA LEU A 111 -20.45 -28.28 8.31
C LEU A 111 -21.14 -27.08 8.96
N LEU A 112 -22.46 -26.94 8.84
CA LEU A 112 -23.21 -25.86 9.48
C LEU A 112 -23.07 -25.89 11.01
N GLY A 113 -23.01 -27.07 11.62
CA GLY A 113 -22.75 -27.22 13.05
C GLY A 113 -21.37 -26.67 13.46
N VAL A 114 -20.33 -26.98 12.68
CA VAL A 114 -18.97 -26.46 12.90
C VAL A 114 -18.90 -24.95 12.70
N ILE A 115 -19.50 -24.44 11.62
CA ILE A 115 -19.56 -23.02 11.27
C ILE A 115 -20.21 -22.23 12.41
N LYS A 116 -21.36 -22.70 12.92
CA LYS A 116 -22.06 -22.07 14.05
C LYS A 116 -21.22 -22.09 15.32
N LYS A 117 -20.58 -23.23 15.64
CA LYS A 117 -19.71 -23.36 16.82
C LYS A 117 -18.53 -22.40 16.78
N LYS A 118 -17.90 -22.24 15.60
CA LYS A 118 -16.76 -21.34 15.38
C LYS A 118 -17.17 -19.88 15.12
N LYS A 119 -18.47 -19.56 15.08
CA LYS A 119 -19.01 -18.23 14.74
C LYS A 119 -18.50 -17.68 13.40
N ILE A 120 -18.34 -18.55 12.41
CA ILE A 120 -17.86 -18.16 11.09
C ILE A 120 -19.05 -17.61 10.28
N PRO A 121 -18.95 -16.40 9.70
CA PRO A 121 -19.98 -15.89 8.82
C PRO A 121 -20.18 -16.80 7.60
N CYS A 122 -21.44 -17.06 7.26
CA CYS A 122 -21.82 -18.00 6.22
C CYS A 122 -23.13 -17.59 5.54
N GLU A 123 -23.13 -17.60 4.21
CA GLU A 123 -24.35 -17.63 3.39
C GLU A 123 -24.38 -18.95 2.63
N TYR A 124 -25.52 -19.63 2.56
CA TYR A 124 -25.65 -20.79 1.70
C TYR A 124 -26.90 -20.78 0.85
N TRP A 125 -26.73 -21.29 -0.36
CA TRP A 125 -27.77 -21.35 -1.38
C TRP A 125 -28.19 -22.79 -1.60
N LYS A 126 -29.50 -23.02 -1.60
CA LYS A 126 -30.10 -24.25 -2.14
C LYS A 126 -30.29 -24.06 -3.64
N LEU A 127 -29.71 -24.95 -4.42
CA LEU A 127 -29.69 -24.90 -5.88
C LEU A 127 -30.46 -26.09 -6.46
N GLN A 128 -31.14 -25.86 -7.58
CA GLN A 128 -31.70 -26.90 -8.45
C GLN A 128 -31.15 -26.69 -9.86
N SER A 129 -30.20 -27.53 -10.29
CA SER A 129 -29.53 -27.43 -11.59
C SER A 129 -29.01 -26.01 -11.87
N GLY A 130 -28.27 -25.45 -10.89
CA GLY A 130 -27.73 -24.09 -10.93
C GLY A 130 -28.73 -22.96 -10.61
N VAL A 131 -30.04 -23.21 -10.55
CA VAL A 131 -31.05 -22.17 -10.21
C VAL A 131 -31.14 -22.01 -8.70
N ILE A 132 -31.03 -20.78 -8.18
CA ILE A 132 -31.17 -20.50 -6.74
C ILE A 132 -32.64 -20.65 -6.33
N LYS A 133 -32.90 -21.50 -5.33
CA LYS A 133 -34.24 -21.76 -4.77
C LYS A 133 -34.47 -21.11 -3.41
N SER A 134 -33.44 -21.08 -2.57
CA SER A 134 -33.50 -20.41 -1.28
C SER A 134 -32.12 -20.00 -0.81
N ILE A 135 -32.04 -18.88 -0.08
CA ILE A 135 -30.82 -18.36 0.53
C ILE A 135 -31.00 -18.37 2.04
N ARG A 136 -29.98 -18.80 2.79
CA ARG A 136 -29.96 -18.70 4.25
C ARG A 136 -28.65 -18.11 4.73
N ASN A 137 -28.74 -17.20 5.69
CA ASN A 137 -27.60 -16.48 6.23
C ASN A 137 -27.39 -16.85 7.69
N HIS A 138 -26.13 -17.07 8.05
CA HIS A 138 -25.64 -17.26 9.40
C HIS A 138 -24.56 -16.20 9.63
N GLY A 139 -24.91 -15.12 10.33
CA GLY A 139 -24.01 -14.00 10.58
C GLY A 139 -24.20 -13.41 11.96
N ASN A 140 -23.23 -12.62 12.40
CA ASN A 140 -23.30 -11.89 13.66
C ASN A 140 -24.31 -10.75 13.54
N THR A 141 -25.13 -10.57 14.57
CA THR A 141 -25.94 -9.36 14.75
C THR A 141 -25.06 -8.19 15.20
N PRO A 142 -25.26 -6.97 14.67
CA PRO A 142 -24.50 -5.79 15.12
C PRO A 142 -24.73 -5.51 16.60
N HIS A 143 -23.66 -5.26 17.36
CA HIS A 143 -23.74 -5.01 18.80
C HIS A 143 -23.51 -3.55 19.23
N SER A 144 -22.93 -2.66 18.39
CA SER A 144 -22.65 -1.26 18.78
C SER A 144 -23.48 -0.23 18.03
N THR A 145 -24.06 0.72 18.77
CA THR A 145 -24.82 1.89 18.29
C THR A 145 -24.05 3.20 18.40
N GLU A 146 -22.87 3.22 19.02
CA GLU A 146 -22.17 4.46 19.40
C GLU A 146 -21.73 5.29 18.17
N TRP A 147 -21.12 4.64 17.18
CA TRP A 147 -20.71 5.30 15.93
C TRP A 147 -21.91 5.86 15.15
N ARG A 148 -23.12 5.29 15.30
CA ARG A 148 -24.34 5.79 14.64
C ARG A 148 -24.70 7.18 15.17
N ASN A 149 -24.60 7.35 16.49
CA ASN A 149 -24.87 8.63 17.13
C ASN A 149 -23.83 9.67 16.71
N SER A 150 -22.54 9.31 16.72
CA SER A 150 -21.45 10.20 16.31
C SER A 150 -21.59 10.68 14.85
N LEU A 151 -21.84 9.77 13.91
CA LEU A 151 -22.04 10.13 12.49
C LEU A 151 -23.33 10.93 12.26
N SER A 152 -24.39 10.63 13.01
CA SER A 152 -25.65 11.38 12.96
C SER A 152 -25.48 12.82 13.47
N GLU A 153 -24.71 13.00 14.54
CA GLU A 153 -24.33 14.32 15.05
C GLU A 153 -23.51 15.09 14.02
N LEU A 154 -22.49 14.46 13.44
CA LEU A 154 -21.67 15.06 12.38
C LEU A 154 -22.52 15.50 11.19
N ALA A 155 -23.45 14.66 10.73
CA ALA A 155 -24.33 14.96 9.61
C ALA A 155 -25.28 16.15 9.85
N ARG A 156 -25.60 16.46 11.12
CA ARG A 156 -26.45 17.60 11.51
C ARG A 156 -25.69 18.90 11.71
N ARG A 157 -24.37 18.84 11.80
CA ARG A 157 -23.52 20.00 12.09
C ARG A 157 -23.49 20.95 10.89
N SER A 158 -23.37 22.25 11.17
CA SER A 158 -23.24 23.28 10.12
C SER A 158 -21.81 23.33 9.59
N PHE A 159 -21.68 23.35 8.26
CA PHE A 159 -20.41 23.45 7.53
C PHE A 159 -20.50 24.54 6.46
N PRO A 160 -19.34 25.11 6.04
CA PRO A 160 -19.24 25.88 4.80
C PRO A 160 -19.91 25.17 3.62
N VAL A 161 -20.47 25.94 2.69
CA VAL A 161 -21.29 25.38 1.58
C VAL A 161 -20.49 24.41 0.72
N GLU A 162 -19.19 24.67 0.56
CA GLU A 162 -18.23 23.87 -0.20
C GLU A 162 -18.01 22.48 0.41
N LEU A 163 -18.08 22.36 1.75
CA LEU A 163 -17.82 21.10 2.47
C LEU A 163 -19.08 20.27 2.72
N ARG A 164 -20.25 20.90 2.68
CA ARG A 164 -21.51 20.31 3.12
C ARG A 164 -21.84 19.00 2.43
N GLU A 165 -21.79 18.97 1.09
CA GLU A 165 -22.15 17.77 0.33
C GLU A 165 -21.13 16.65 0.49
N THR A 166 -19.84 16.99 0.61
CA THR A 166 -18.79 16.00 0.82
C THR A 166 -18.88 15.36 2.21
N ILE A 167 -19.19 16.13 3.26
CA ILE A 167 -19.46 15.57 4.60
C ILE A 167 -20.75 14.75 4.62
N ARG A 168 -21.79 15.19 3.89
CA ARG A 168 -23.04 14.43 3.74
C ARG A 168 -22.84 13.08 3.06
N GLU A 169 -21.89 12.97 2.13
CA GLU A 169 -21.50 11.69 1.51
C GLU A 169 -20.66 10.83 2.46
N TYR A 170 -19.76 11.44 3.25
CA TYR A 170 -18.92 10.71 4.19
C TYR A 170 -19.73 9.91 5.22
N CYS A 171 -20.73 10.51 5.85
CA CYS A 171 -21.51 9.88 6.91
C CYS A 171 -22.18 8.54 6.50
N PRO A 172 -23.02 8.46 5.45
CA PRO A 172 -23.63 7.22 5.01
C PRO A 172 -22.59 6.20 4.51
N LEU A 173 -21.50 6.67 3.89
CA LEU A 173 -20.43 5.81 3.42
C LEU A 173 -19.67 5.13 4.58
N MET A 174 -19.31 5.89 5.62
CA MET A 174 -18.71 5.35 6.83
C MET A 174 -19.69 4.44 7.58
N ALA A 175 -20.97 4.84 7.69
CA ALA A 175 -22.00 4.02 8.33
C ALA A 175 -22.19 2.66 7.63
N SER A 176 -22.19 2.65 6.29
CA SER A 176 -22.26 1.44 5.48
C SER A 176 -21.02 0.55 5.72
N THR A 177 -19.83 1.15 5.71
CA THR A 177 -18.56 0.47 5.95
C THR A 177 -18.53 -0.18 7.34
N LEU A 178 -18.86 0.57 8.39
CA LEU A 178 -18.91 0.08 9.76
C LEU A 178 -19.95 -1.03 9.94
N SER A 179 -21.14 -0.87 9.35
CA SER A 179 -22.20 -1.89 9.42
C SER A 179 -21.78 -3.21 8.78
N ARG A 180 -21.06 -3.16 7.65
CA ARG A 180 -20.56 -4.36 6.96
C ARG A 180 -19.33 -4.95 7.65
N SER A 181 -18.52 -4.11 8.31
CA SER A 181 -17.32 -4.55 9.04
C SER A 181 -17.63 -5.51 10.20
N VAL A 182 -18.86 -5.54 10.72
CA VAL A 182 -19.30 -6.49 11.77
C VAL A 182 -19.10 -7.96 11.37
N SER A 183 -18.99 -8.24 10.07
CA SER A 183 -18.67 -9.58 9.55
C SER A 183 -17.17 -9.94 9.63
N LEU A 184 -16.31 -8.97 9.95
CA LEU A 184 -14.86 -9.13 10.12
C LEU A 184 -14.50 -9.46 11.57
N PRO A 185 -13.28 -9.98 11.82
CA PRO A 185 -12.73 -10.08 13.18
C PRO A 185 -12.79 -8.74 13.95
N ASP A 186 -13.02 -8.83 15.26
CA ASP A 186 -13.26 -7.66 16.13
C ASP A 186 -12.14 -6.63 16.07
N TYR A 187 -10.89 -7.06 15.92
CA TYR A 187 -9.73 -6.15 15.84
C TYR A 187 -9.72 -5.29 14.57
N ILE A 188 -10.32 -5.77 13.46
CA ILE A 188 -10.44 -4.96 12.24
C ILE A 188 -11.59 -3.96 12.39
N SER A 189 -12.71 -4.42 12.96
CA SER A 189 -13.86 -3.56 13.25
C SER A 189 -13.51 -2.44 14.22
N SER A 190 -12.69 -2.72 15.24
CA SER A 190 -12.23 -1.70 16.20
C SER A 190 -11.32 -0.66 15.56
N GLU A 191 -10.45 -1.06 14.63
CA GLU A 191 -9.62 -0.14 13.85
C GLU A 191 -10.48 0.83 13.00
N PHE A 192 -11.54 0.33 12.37
CA PHE A 192 -12.47 1.20 11.63
C PHE A 192 -13.22 2.17 12.53
N ASN A 193 -13.65 1.73 13.72
CA ASN A 193 -14.25 2.63 14.71
C ASN A 193 -13.26 3.72 15.14
N GLY A 194 -12.01 3.35 15.43
CA GLY A 194 -10.95 4.32 15.77
C GLY A 194 -10.71 5.34 14.64
N THR A 195 -10.60 4.86 13.41
CA THR A 195 -10.44 5.70 12.21
C THR A 195 -11.62 6.65 12.03
N SER A 196 -12.86 6.13 12.17
CA SER A 196 -14.08 6.93 12.10
C SER A 196 -14.11 8.02 13.16
N ASN A 197 -13.69 7.73 14.39
CA ASN A 197 -13.64 8.71 15.47
C ASN A 197 -12.62 9.81 15.16
N SER A 198 -11.40 9.45 14.75
CA SER A 198 -10.36 10.43 14.39
C SER A 198 -10.78 11.34 13.22
N LEU A 199 -11.37 10.78 12.16
CA LEU A 199 -11.86 11.56 11.01
C LEU A 199 -13.05 12.43 11.40
N THR A 200 -13.94 11.95 12.27
CA THR A 200 -15.07 12.75 12.76
C THR A 200 -14.58 13.96 13.55
N GLU A 201 -13.59 13.79 14.43
CA GLU A 201 -12.99 14.92 15.16
C GLU A 201 -12.26 15.89 14.23
N LEU A 202 -11.52 15.38 13.23
CA LEU A 202 -10.91 16.21 12.19
C LEU A 202 -11.99 17.05 11.47
N PHE A 203 -13.07 16.44 11.02
CA PHE A 203 -14.12 17.14 10.31
C PHE A 203 -14.87 18.13 11.20
N LYS A 204 -15.09 17.81 12.48
CA LYS A 204 -15.63 18.77 13.45
C LYS A 204 -14.76 20.03 13.55
N SER A 205 -13.43 19.91 13.45
CA SER A 205 -12.53 21.08 13.43
C SER A 205 -12.70 21.98 12.21
N PHE A 206 -13.26 21.47 11.11
CA PHE A 206 -13.53 22.28 9.90
C PHE A 206 -14.74 23.20 10.05
N SER A 207 -15.58 22.98 11.06
CA SER A 207 -16.79 23.77 11.32
C SER A 207 -16.53 25.07 12.10
N SER A 208 -15.37 25.24 12.73
CA SER A 208 -15.04 26.47 13.46
C SER A 208 -14.69 27.62 12.51
N THR A 209 -15.45 28.71 12.61
CA THR A 209 -15.43 29.92 11.78
C THR A 209 -14.19 30.80 12.01
N SER A 210 -13.26 30.78 11.05
CA SER A 210 -12.49 31.91 10.46
C SER A 210 -11.43 31.35 9.48
N ASN A 211 -11.80 30.37 8.66
CA ASN A 211 -10.85 29.76 7.73
C ASN A 211 -10.81 30.57 6.44
N SER A 212 -9.60 30.87 5.95
CA SER A 212 -9.42 31.46 4.62
C SER A 212 -10.05 30.55 3.55
N VAL A 213 -10.36 31.13 2.39
CA VAL A 213 -10.89 30.38 1.22
C VAL A 213 -9.97 29.21 0.88
N GLU A 214 -8.65 29.43 0.93
CA GLU A 214 -7.63 28.40 0.68
C GLU A 214 -7.69 27.25 1.68
N VAL A 215 -7.82 27.53 2.99
CA VAL A 215 -7.96 26.49 4.02
C VAL A 215 -9.23 25.67 3.80
N THR A 216 -10.32 26.31 3.38
CA THR A 216 -11.58 25.60 3.07
C THR A 216 -11.41 24.63 1.89
N TYR A 217 -10.74 25.06 0.81
CA TYR A 217 -10.47 24.19 -0.34
C TYR A 217 -9.49 23.06 -0.02
N ARG A 218 -8.50 23.31 0.83
CA ARG A 218 -7.60 22.26 1.34
C ARG A 218 -8.38 21.20 2.10
N ASN A 219 -9.24 21.62 3.04
CA ASN A 219 -10.11 20.72 3.79
C ASN A 219 -11.04 19.94 2.85
N LEU A 220 -11.61 20.59 1.83
CA LEU A 220 -12.47 19.94 0.83
C LEU A 220 -11.72 18.83 0.09
N SER A 221 -10.51 19.12 -0.38
CA SER A 221 -9.65 18.13 -1.05
C SER A 221 -9.38 16.91 -0.17
N GLU A 222 -9.21 17.11 1.14
CA GLU A 222 -9.01 16.04 2.10
C GLU A 222 -10.26 15.16 2.27
N VAL A 223 -11.44 15.76 2.50
CA VAL A 223 -12.70 14.98 2.63
C VAL A 223 -13.02 14.24 1.32
N LEU A 224 -12.80 14.86 0.16
CA LEU A 224 -12.97 14.21 -1.15
C LEU A 224 -12.07 12.99 -1.29
N THR A 225 -10.82 13.10 -0.83
CA THR A 225 -9.85 12.00 -0.85
C THR A 225 -10.30 10.85 0.06
N VAL A 226 -10.76 11.18 1.28
CA VAL A 226 -11.31 10.18 2.22
C VAL A 226 -12.52 9.47 1.61
N ASN A 227 -13.50 10.20 1.06
CA ASN A 227 -14.67 9.60 0.44
C ASN A 227 -14.30 8.71 -0.75
N ALA A 228 -13.38 9.15 -1.60
CA ALA A 228 -12.93 8.38 -2.75
C ALA A 228 -12.21 7.08 -2.33
N GLY A 229 -11.39 7.13 -1.27
CA GLY A 229 -10.72 5.95 -0.72
C GLY A 229 -11.71 5.00 -0.06
N LEU A 230 -12.59 5.52 0.80
CA LEU A 230 -13.56 4.75 1.56
C LEU A 230 -14.64 4.12 0.67
N SER A 231 -15.08 4.81 -0.39
CA SER A 231 -16.05 4.29 -1.36
C SER A 231 -15.49 3.08 -2.10
N ARG A 232 -14.24 3.18 -2.58
CA ARG A 232 -13.54 2.06 -3.21
C ARG A 232 -13.32 0.93 -2.22
N TYR A 233 -12.78 1.22 -1.04
CA TYR A 233 -12.57 0.21 -0.01
C TYR A 233 -13.86 -0.54 0.33
N SER A 234 -14.95 0.19 0.59
CA SER A 234 -16.22 -0.38 1.00
C SER A 234 -16.86 -1.24 -0.09
N SER A 235 -16.88 -0.74 -1.33
CA SER A 235 -17.41 -1.46 -2.49
C SER A 235 -16.58 -2.71 -2.81
N GLN A 236 -15.25 -2.60 -2.81
CA GLN A 236 -14.37 -3.71 -3.18
C GLN A 236 -14.26 -4.77 -2.09
N THR A 237 -14.19 -4.37 -0.82
CA THR A 237 -13.96 -5.28 0.30
C THR A 237 -15.23 -6.03 0.67
N PHE A 238 -16.36 -5.33 0.76
CA PHE A 238 -17.60 -5.90 1.30
C PHE A 238 -18.59 -6.33 0.23
N ALA A 239 -18.30 -6.13 -1.06
CA ALA A 239 -19.02 -6.82 -2.11
C ALA A 239 -18.98 -8.33 -1.88
N GLY A 240 -20.10 -9.01 -2.10
CA GLY A 240 -20.23 -10.44 -1.84
C GLY A 240 -20.25 -10.85 -0.37
N THR A 241 -20.53 -9.92 0.55
CA THR A 241 -20.98 -10.26 1.90
C THR A 241 -22.50 -10.46 1.93
N SER A 242 -23.03 -11.11 2.97
CA SER A 242 -24.46 -11.36 3.10
C SER A 242 -25.30 -10.07 3.16
N PRO A 243 -26.39 -9.95 2.37
CA PRO A 243 -26.81 -10.87 1.31
C PRO A 243 -26.01 -10.69 0.01
N ILE A 244 -25.34 -11.74 -0.48
CA ILE A 244 -24.44 -11.68 -1.65
C ILE A 244 -25.16 -11.16 -2.90
N ILE A 245 -26.41 -11.55 -3.10
CA ILE A 245 -27.20 -11.18 -4.28
C ILE A 245 -27.53 -9.69 -4.39
N HIS A 246 -27.37 -8.92 -3.30
CA HIS A 246 -27.78 -7.52 -3.21
C HIS A 246 -26.61 -6.54 -3.11
N THR A 247 -25.38 -7.02 -3.17
CA THR A 247 -24.19 -6.17 -3.07
C THR A 247 -23.63 -5.82 -4.46
N GLU A 248 -23.16 -4.59 -4.61
CA GLU A 248 -22.53 -4.12 -5.86
C GLU A 248 -21.05 -3.83 -5.63
N CYS A 249 -20.27 -4.06 -6.68
CA CYS A 249 -18.82 -3.92 -6.68
C CYS A 249 -18.37 -3.16 -7.92
N HIS A 250 -17.64 -2.06 -7.73
CA HIS A 250 -17.04 -1.29 -8.82
C HIS A 250 -15.70 -1.88 -9.30
N PHE A 251 -15.55 -3.21 -9.23
CA PHE A 251 -14.46 -3.95 -9.84
C PHE A 251 -15.04 -5.14 -10.62
N TRP A 252 -15.32 -4.93 -11.90
CA TRP A 252 -16.15 -5.82 -12.72
C TRP A 252 -15.66 -7.27 -12.79
N SER A 253 -14.34 -7.51 -12.82
CA SER A 253 -13.80 -8.88 -12.83
C SER A 253 -13.97 -9.61 -11.50
N ASN A 254 -14.25 -8.88 -10.42
CA ASN A 254 -14.54 -9.40 -9.08
C ASN A 254 -15.91 -8.87 -8.59
N SER A 255 -16.87 -8.71 -9.51
CA SER A 255 -18.15 -8.06 -9.24
C SER A 255 -19.07 -8.84 -8.29
N LEU A 256 -18.89 -10.16 -8.17
CA LEU A 256 -19.75 -11.03 -7.37
C LEU A 256 -19.31 -11.13 -5.91
N LEU A 257 -18.03 -11.42 -5.66
CA LEU A 257 -17.48 -11.68 -4.33
C LEU A 257 -16.51 -10.60 -3.82
N GLY A 258 -16.23 -9.57 -4.62
CA GLY A 258 -15.26 -8.53 -4.25
C GLY A 258 -13.84 -9.07 -4.07
N ILE A 259 -13.03 -8.32 -3.32
CA ILE A 259 -11.61 -8.60 -3.04
C ILE A 259 -11.27 -8.46 -1.54
N GLY A 260 -12.21 -8.81 -0.66
CA GLY A 260 -12.07 -8.73 0.78
C GLY A 260 -10.79 -9.30 1.40
N THR A 261 -10.38 -10.52 1.03
CA THR A 261 -9.13 -11.14 1.50
C THR A 261 -7.91 -10.33 1.09
N THR A 262 -7.92 -9.81 -0.14
CA THR A 262 -6.87 -8.94 -0.67
C THR A 262 -6.80 -7.62 0.10
N SER A 263 -7.95 -7.05 0.48
CA SER A 263 -8.03 -5.86 1.33
C SER A 263 -7.50 -6.10 2.75
N ILE A 264 -7.79 -7.25 3.35
CA ILE A 264 -7.24 -7.64 4.67
C ILE A 264 -5.72 -7.72 4.60
N ALA A 265 -5.17 -8.37 3.57
CA ALA A 265 -3.73 -8.45 3.36
C ALA A 265 -3.09 -7.06 3.22
N LEU A 266 -3.70 -6.16 2.43
CA LEU A 266 -3.20 -4.79 2.27
C LEU A 266 -3.23 -4.01 3.59
N ARG A 267 -4.32 -4.14 4.36
CA ARG A 267 -4.43 -3.58 5.71
C ARG A 267 -3.35 -4.13 6.62
N ASN A 268 -3.06 -5.42 6.57
CA ASN A 268 -2.07 -6.02 7.46
C ASN A 268 -0.63 -5.56 7.13
N ILE A 269 -0.30 -5.36 5.85
CA ILE A 269 0.97 -4.71 5.46
C ILE A 269 1.06 -3.31 6.07
N ARG A 270 -0.01 -2.51 5.93
CA ARG A 270 -0.07 -1.16 6.49
C ARG A 270 0.05 -1.18 8.02
N ALA A 271 -0.67 -2.08 8.69
CA ALA A 271 -0.63 -2.22 10.15
C ALA A 271 0.77 -2.64 10.65
N PHE A 272 1.49 -3.47 9.90
CA PHE A 272 2.89 -3.79 10.20
C PHE A 272 3.78 -2.55 10.08
N LEU A 273 3.61 -1.74 9.03
CA LEU A 273 4.35 -0.49 8.86
C LEU A 273 4.02 0.53 9.96
N ASP A 274 2.75 0.63 10.37
CA ASP A 274 2.32 1.46 11.51
C ASP A 274 2.97 0.98 12.82
N LYS A 275 3.00 -0.34 13.06
CA LYS A 275 3.55 -0.97 14.28
C LYS A 275 5.07 -0.80 14.38
N THR A 276 5.78 -0.84 13.26
CA THR A 276 7.25 -0.73 13.21
C THR A 276 7.68 0.72 13.05
N LEU A 277 7.40 1.31 11.90
CA LEU A 277 7.85 2.63 11.52
C LEU A 277 6.97 3.75 12.07
N GLY A 278 5.64 3.56 12.09
CA GLY A 278 4.71 4.53 12.66
C GLY A 278 4.98 4.76 14.16
N LYS A 279 5.09 3.68 14.95
CA LYS A 279 5.42 3.75 16.39
C LYS A 279 6.82 4.32 16.67
N SER A 280 7.71 4.28 15.69
CA SER A 280 9.01 4.91 15.83
C SER A 280 8.95 6.44 15.84
N ARG A 281 7.84 7.03 15.34
CA ARG A 281 7.53 8.47 15.43
C ARG A 281 8.66 9.34 14.88
N LEU A 282 9.16 8.97 13.70
CA LEU A 282 10.27 9.68 13.05
C LEU A 282 10.00 11.18 12.92
N PRO A 283 8.82 11.66 12.50
CA PRO A 283 8.56 13.10 12.41
C PRO A 283 8.68 13.80 13.78
N GLU A 284 8.05 13.25 14.83
CA GLU A 284 8.10 13.84 16.17
C GLU A 284 9.51 13.80 16.78
N ARG A 285 10.29 12.75 16.49
CA ARG A 285 11.71 12.70 16.88
C ARG A 285 12.51 13.76 16.12
N PHE A 286 12.30 13.86 14.81
CA PHE A 286 13.01 14.79 13.95
C PHE A 286 12.75 16.24 14.38
N GLU A 287 11.52 16.59 14.74
CA GLU A 287 11.18 17.92 15.25
C GLU A 287 12.01 18.29 16.50
N LYS A 288 12.25 17.33 17.41
CA LYS A 288 13.06 17.56 18.62
C LYS A 288 14.53 17.88 18.35
N LEU A 289 15.02 17.73 17.11
CA LEU A 289 16.35 18.24 16.72
C LEU A 289 16.46 19.76 16.87
N LYS A 290 15.34 20.49 16.96
CA LYS A 290 15.30 21.92 17.31
C LYS A 290 16.00 22.21 18.65
N ASN A 291 16.03 21.23 19.56
CA ASN A 291 16.63 21.36 20.89
C ASN A 291 18.13 21.05 20.92
N VAL A 292 18.70 20.57 19.81
CA VAL A 292 20.15 20.30 19.70
C VAL A 292 20.85 21.59 19.29
N ASN A 293 21.31 22.36 20.28
CA ASN A 293 21.84 23.71 20.11
C ASN A 293 23.34 23.85 20.48
N LYS A 294 24.00 22.76 20.84
CA LYS A 294 25.44 22.72 21.16
C LYS A 294 26.21 22.00 20.05
N ASP A 295 27.42 22.49 19.77
CA ASP A 295 28.38 21.89 18.84
C ASP A 295 27.77 21.57 17.47
N ILE A 296 27.01 22.53 16.91
CA ILE A 296 26.31 22.35 15.64
C ILE A 296 27.34 22.25 14.52
N PRO A 297 27.48 21.09 13.86
CA PRO A 297 28.43 20.92 12.77
C PRO A 297 27.99 21.74 11.55
N ASP A 298 28.95 22.34 10.84
CA ASP A 298 28.72 22.85 9.48
C ASP A 298 28.56 21.66 8.52
N LEU A 299 27.31 21.32 8.20
CA LEU A 299 26.98 20.13 7.43
C LEU A 299 27.34 20.27 5.94
N SER A 300 27.61 21.49 5.48
CA SER A 300 28.12 21.75 4.15
C SER A 300 29.55 21.20 3.97
N LYS A 301 30.36 21.24 5.04
CA LYS A 301 31.78 20.85 5.06
C LYS A 301 32.05 19.46 5.62
N ILE A 302 31.15 18.93 6.44
CA ILE A 302 31.40 17.69 7.17
C ILE A 302 30.79 16.47 6.44
N PHE A 303 31.49 15.34 6.51
CA PHE A 303 30.98 14.03 6.11
C PHE A 303 29.86 13.60 7.07
N PRO A 304 28.87 12.82 6.61
CA PRO A 304 27.76 12.41 7.47
C PRO A 304 28.31 11.80 8.78
N PRO A 305 28.00 12.40 9.95
CA PRO A 305 28.42 11.86 11.24
C PRO A 305 27.90 10.43 11.41
N ASN A 306 28.70 9.55 12.01
CA ASN A 306 28.33 8.15 12.30
C ASN A 306 27.33 8.02 13.48
N THR A 307 26.63 9.10 13.81
CA THR A 307 25.77 9.21 15.00
C THR A 307 24.32 8.96 14.61
N ASP A 308 23.63 8.10 15.35
CA ASP A 308 22.18 7.89 15.20
C ASP A 308 21.41 9.00 15.95
N TYR A 309 21.22 10.15 15.28
CA TYR A 309 20.56 11.30 15.91
C TYR A 309 19.11 10.99 16.31
N LEU A 310 18.33 10.30 15.47
CA LEU A 310 16.93 10.00 15.78
C LEU A 310 16.79 8.90 16.84
N GLY A 311 17.64 7.88 16.80
CA GLY A 311 17.64 6.81 17.80
C GLY A 311 17.90 7.33 19.21
N ASN A 312 18.74 8.37 19.33
CA ASN A 312 19.11 9.00 20.61
C ASN A 312 18.02 9.92 21.20
N ILE A 313 17.02 10.33 20.41
CA ILE A 313 15.94 11.21 20.88
C ILE A 313 14.90 10.37 21.63
N LYS A 314 14.66 10.72 22.90
CA LYS A 314 13.58 10.13 23.70
C LYS A 314 12.27 10.90 23.50
N LEU A 315 11.20 10.17 23.22
CA LEU A 315 9.85 10.71 23.23
C LEU A 315 9.22 10.51 24.61
N ASP A 316 8.33 11.43 24.97
CA ASP A 316 7.49 11.29 26.16
C ASP A 316 6.18 10.66 25.70
N ASP A 317 5.97 9.40 26.07
CA ASP A 317 4.84 8.60 25.59
C ASP A 317 3.49 9.12 26.09
N THR A 318 3.47 9.94 27.15
CA THR A 318 2.23 10.41 27.78
C THR A 318 1.43 11.40 26.92
N ASN A 319 2.07 12.08 25.96
CA ASN A 319 1.47 13.15 25.17
C ASN A 319 1.38 12.85 23.65
N LEU A 320 1.70 11.61 23.22
CA LEU A 320 1.70 11.29 21.80
C LEU A 320 0.27 11.11 21.28
N LYS A 321 -0.10 11.92 20.29
CA LYS A 321 -1.36 11.77 19.56
C LYS A 321 -1.43 10.38 18.92
N PRO A 322 -2.58 9.67 18.97
CA PRO A 322 -2.70 8.35 18.35
C PRO A 322 -2.40 8.43 16.84
N ILE A 323 -1.76 7.39 16.30
CA ILE A 323 -1.56 7.26 14.85
C ILE A 323 -2.93 6.95 14.25
N VAL A 324 -3.37 7.81 13.31
CA VAL A 324 -4.60 7.54 12.55
C VAL A 324 -4.27 6.58 11.41
N PRO A 325 -4.89 5.39 11.37
CA PRO A 325 -4.70 4.42 10.31
C PRO A 325 -5.00 5.00 8.91
N LEU A 326 -4.12 4.74 7.94
CA LEU A 326 -4.40 5.07 6.53
C LEU A 326 -5.47 4.11 5.98
N ILE A 327 -6.46 4.66 5.25
CA ILE A 327 -7.44 3.86 4.50
C ILE A 327 -6.72 3.23 3.31
N THR A 328 -6.61 1.90 3.33
CA THR A 328 -6.01 1.11 2.26
C THR A 328 -7.05 0.73 1.22
N TYR A 329 -6.78 0.86 -0.08
CA TYR A 329 -7.72 0.40 -1.13
C TYR A 329 -7.02 0.06 -2.45
N PHE A 330 -7.74 -0.55 -3.40
CA PHE A 330 -7.23 -0.79 -4.75
C PHE A 330 -7.80 0.24 -5.75
N SER A 331 -6.94 0.81 -6.58
CA SER A 331 -7.29 1.87 -7.54
C SER A 331 -7.09 1.41 -8.98
N ALA A 332 -8.08 1.69 -9.82
CA ALA A 332 -7.96 1.57 -11.28
C ALA A 332 -7.20 2.75 -11.91
N ARG A 333 -7.22 3.91 -11.23
CA ARG A 333 -6.76 5.20 -11.78
C ARG A 333 -5.41 5.61 -11.24
N ASP A 334 -5.24 5.55 -9.92
CA ASP A 334 -4.13 6.18 -9.22
C ASP A 334 -2.92 5.24 -9.07
N GLY A 335 -3.08 3.93 -9.27
CA GLY A 335 -2.00 2.95 -9.12
C GLY A 335 -1.53 2.83 -7.68
N TYR A 336 -0.21 2.87 -7.47
CA TYR A 336 0.37 3.09 -6.14
C TYR A 336 0.35 4.58 -5.85
N ARG A 337 -0.29 4.97 -4.76
CA ARG A 337 -0.39 6.38 -4.35
C ARG A 337 -0.71 6.48 -2.87
N SER A 338 0.00 7.35 -2.15
CA SER A 338 -0.37 7.80 -0.81
C SER A 338 -0.88 9.23 -0.77
N THR A 339 -1.79 9.49 0.17
CA THR A 339 -2.22 10.82 0.62
C THR A 339 -2.06 10.91 2.15
N GLN A 340 -2.52 11.99 2.78
CA GLN A 340 -2.48 12.10 4.24
C GLN A 340 -3.34 11.06 4.97
N THR A 341 -4.41 10.58 4.32
CA THR A 341 -5.42 9.71 4.95
C THR A 341 -5.59 8.37 4.23
N THR A 342 -4.96 8.19 3.07
CA THR A 342 -5.17 6.98 2.25
C THR A 342 -3.88 6.46 1.64
N ILE A 343 -3.85 5.16 1.35
CA ILE A 343 -2.80 4.52 0.56
C ILE A 343 -3.46 3.51 -0.40
N SER A 344 -2.97 3.46 -1.64
CA SER A 344 -3.58 2.63 -2.67
C SER A 344 -2.57 1.77 -3.41
N ALA A 345 -3.08 0.66 -3.98
CA ALA A 345 -2.37 -0.22 -4.90
C ALA A 345 -3.18 -0.37 -6.21
N PRO A 346 -2.55 -0.66 -7.36
CA PRO A 346 -3.26 -0.86 -8.62
C PRO A 346 -4.13 -2.12 -8.57
N LEU A 347 -5.31 -2.10 -9.21
CA LEU A 347 -6.17 -3.30 -9.35
C LEU A 347 -5.43 -4.49 -9.99
N ALA A 348 -4.47 -4.23 -10.88
CA ALA A 348 -3.63 -5.26 -11.48
C ALA A 348 -2.84 -6.08 -10.45
N ALA A 349 -2.52 -5.51 -9.28
CA ALA A 349 -1.83 -6.23 -8.20
C ALA A 349 -2.69 -7.38 -7.64
N VAL A 350 -4.02 -7.34 -7.75
CA VAL A 350 -4.91 -8.42 -7.26
C VAL A 350 -4.58 -9.76 -7.93
N SER A 351 -4.25 -9.75 -9.22
CA SER A 351 -3.91 -10.96 -9.99
C SER A 351 -2.42 -11.10 -10.31
N SER A 352 -1.61 -10.10 -9.99
CA SER A 352 -0.22 -10.01 -10.48
C SER A 352 0.82 -9.63 -9.43
N CYS A 353 0.48 -9.56 -8.14
CA CYS A 353 1.42 -9.14 -7.09
C CYS A 353 2.59 -10.09 -6.87
N ASN A 354 2.55 -11.29 -7.44
CA ASN A 354 3.69 -12.23 -7.44
C ASN A 354 4.84 -11.80 -8.37
N CYS A 355 4.60 -10.81 -9.23
CA CYS A 355 5.57 -10.27 -10.18
C CYS A 355 6.11 -8.91 -9.68
N PRO A 356 7.42 -8.62 -9.80
CA PRO A 356 8.00 -7.34 -9.39
C PRO A 356 7.31 -6.10 -9.98
N ARG A 357 6.71 -6.22 -11.17
CA ARG A 357 5.96 -5.14 -11.84
C ARG A 357 4.77 -4.61 -11.04
N TRP A 358 4.07 -5.50 -10.32
CA TRP A 358 2.89 -5.16 -9.50
C TRP A 358 3.07 -5.61 -8.05
N SER A 359 4.32 -5.69 -7.60
CA SER A 359 4.64 -6.17 -6.26
C SER A 359 4.14 -5.18 -5.21
N LEU A 360 3.56 -5.73 -4.14
CA LEU A 360 3.13 -4.96 -2.97
C LEU A 360 4.31 -4.32 -2.23
N MET A 361 5.56 -4.69 -2.54
CA MET A 361 6.74 -3.96 -2.06
C MET A 361 6.68 -2.47 -2.40
N THR A 362 6.05 -2.08 -3.51
CA THR A 362 5.93 -0.66 -3.91
C THR A 362 5.17 0.18 -2.87
N LEU A 363 4.37 -0.45 -1.99
CA LEU A 363 3.72 0.25 -0.89
C LEU A 363 4.71 0.85 0.12
N THR A 364 5.92 0.31 0.23
CA THR A 364 6.94 0.88 1.12
C THR A 364 7.39 2.26 0.65
N HIS A 365 7.48 2.46 -0.67
CA HIS A 365 7.74 3.75 -1.28
C HIS A 365 6.60 4.74 -1.00
N GLU A 366 5.35 4.32 -1.17
CA GLU A 366 4.18 5.16 -0.87
C GLU A 366 4.07 5.53 0.61
N PHE A 367 4.40 4.61 1.50
CA PHE A 367 4.46 4.86 2.94
C PHE A 367 5.62 5.81 3.29
N SER A 368 6.74 5.72 2.57
CA SER A 368 7.87 6.64 2.73
C SER A 368 7.46 8.09 2.41
N HIS A 369 6.62 8.33 1.39
CA HIS A 369 6.05 9.66 1.15
C HIS A 369 5.24 10.18 2.34
N VAL A 370 4.49 9.34 3.06
CA VAL A 370 3.69 9.79 4.22
C VAL A 370 4.60 10.37 5.30
N ILE A 371 5.72 9.69 5.57
CA ILE A 371 6.70 10.13 6.57
C ILE A 371 7.47 11.35 6.07
N MET A 372 7.94 11.34 4.82
CA MET A 372 8.73 12.45 4.26
C MET A 372 7.90 13.73 4.16
N ARG A 373 6.61 13.65 3.82
CA ARG A 373 5.74 14.83 3.84
C ARG A 373 5.59 15.44 5.22
N ALA A 374 5.54 14.63 6.28
CA ALA A 374 5.51 15.13 7.65
C ALA A 374 6.83 15.83 8.03
N ILE A 375 7.98 15.22 7.70
CA ILE A 375 9.29 15.84 7.94
C ILE A 375 9.48 17.11 7.10
N LEU A 376 9.08 17.10 5.83
CA LEU A 376 9.18 18.26 4.95
C LEU A 376 8.23 19.39 5.38
N ALA A 377 7.10 19.09 6.03
CA ALA A 377 6.25 20.13 6.61
C ALA A 377 6.96 20.93 7.70
N ASP A 378 7.98 20.37 8.35
CA ASP A 378 8.77 21.06 9.37
C ASP A 378 9.94 21.87 8.77
N ILE A 379 10.59 21.39 7.71
CA ILE A 379 11.83 21.99 7.16
C ILE A 379 11.64 22.71 5.82
N TYR A 380 10.50 22.57 5.17
CA TYR A 380 10.17 23.26 3.92
C TYR A 380 9.08 24.31 4.21
N PRO A 381 9.22 25.56 3.74
CA PRO A 381 8.27 26.61 4.08
C PRO A 381 6.89 26.36 3.47
N ASP A 382 5.85 26.80 4.16
CA ASP A 382 4.54 27.03 3.56
C ASP A 382 4.64 28.21 2.59
N LEU A 383 4.49 27.93 1.30
CA LEU A 383 4.59 28.92 0.24
C LEU A 383 3.42 29.93 0.24
N SER A 384 2.37 29.69 1.02
CA SER A 384 1.30 30.65 1.28
C SER A 384 1.64 31.64 2.42
N ASN A 385 2.71 31.39 3.19
CA ASN A 385 3.12 32.19 4.34
C ASN A 385 4.38 33.00 4.04
N ASP A 386 4.22 34.28 3.73
CA ASP A 386 5.34 35.15 3.36
C ASP A 386 6.38 35.33 4.49
N ASN A 387 5.99 35.18 5.77
CA ASN A 387 6.93 35.23 6.89
C ASN A 387 7.88 34.03 6.88
N GLU A 388 7.39 32.83 6.55
CA GLU A 388 8.23 31.64 6.44
C GLU A 388 9.17 31.70 5.25
N ILE A 389 8.72 32.31 4.15
CA ILE A 389 9.57 32.56 2.98
C ILE A 389 10.70 33.53 3.35
N GLU A 390 10.39 34.62 4.04
CA GLU A 390 11.39 35.61 4.46
C GLU A 390 12.39 35.04 5.48
N GLU A 391 11.92 34.19 6.39
CA GLU A 391 12.81 33.41 7.27
C GLU A 391 13.77 32.52 6.47
N CYS A 392 13.29 31.88 5.40
CA CYS A 392 14.13 31.07 4.53
C CYS A 392 15.18 31.92 3.79
N LYS A 393 14.84 33.13 3.33
CA LYS A 393 15.82 34.04 2.72
C LYS A 393 16.90 34.44 3.71
N SER A 394 16.48 34.90 4.91
CA SER A 394 17.38 35.26 6.00
C SER A 394 18.30 34.09 6.39
N LEU A 395 17.76 32.87 6.40
CA LEU A 395 18.54 31.68 6.65
C LEU A 395 19.59 31.48 5.55
N MET A 396 19.25 31.60 4.28
CA MET A 396 20.21 31.44 3.18
C MET A 396 21.30 32.53 3.13
N GLU A 397 20.97 33.77 3.46
CA GLU A 397 21.91 34.91 3.39
C GLU A 397 22.84 35.02 4.61
N SER A 398 22.41 34.49 5.75
CA SER A 398 23.17 34.61 6.99
C SER A 398 24.44 33.75 6.99
N ASN A 399 25.59 34.42 7.13
CA ASN A 399 26.88 33.79 7.39
C ASN A 399 27.10 33.38 8.87
N LYS A 400 26.09 33.54 9.74
CA LYS A 400 26.20 33.20 11.16
C LYS A 400 25.99 31.69 11.38
N PRO A 401 26.64 31.10 12.40
CA PRO A 401 26.31 29.74 12.85
C PRO A 401 24.82 29.60 13.14
N ARG A 402 24.26 28.45 12.79
CA ARG A 402 22.82 28.20 13.01
C ARG A 402 22.51 28.02 14.48
N SER A 403 21.27 28.34 14.87
CA SER A 403 20.80 28.28 16.25
C SER A 403 20.56 26.85 16.74
N SER A 404 20.29 25.91 15.83
CA SER A 404 20.16 24.48 16.14
C SER A 404 20.49 23.61 14.94
N LEU A 405 20.70 22.31 15.20
CA LEU A 405 20.89 21.31 14.15
C LEU A 405 19.72 21.28 13.16
N PHE A 406 18.50 21.48 13.65
CA PHE A 406 17.31 21.56 12.81
C PHE A 406 17.38 22.72 11.79
N HIS A 407 17.82 23.91 12.21
CA HIS A 407 17.97 25.05 11.29
C HIS A 407 19.09 24.82 10.27
N GLU A 408 20.14 24.10 10.64
CA GLU A 408 21.20 23.71 9.70
C GLU A 408 20.71 22.68 8.67
N ILE A 409 19.85 21.74 9.08
CA ILE A 409 19.19 20.81 8.14
C ILE A 409 18.22 21.55 7.20
N LYS A 410 17.42 22.49 7.73
CA LYS A 410 16.55 23.38 6.93
C LYS A 410 17.38 24.14 5.90
N HIS A 411 18.48 24.74 6.32
CA HIS A 411 19.41 25.44 5.42
C HIS A 411 19.94 24.53 4.30
N LEU A 412 20.41 23.31 4.61
CA LEU A 412 20.88 22.37 3.59
C LEU A 412 19.78 21.96 2.59
N CYS A 413 18.54 21.79 3.06
CA CYS A 413 17.41 21.47 2.21
C CYS A 413 17.15 22.60 1.20
N LEU A 414 17.08 23.85 1.68
CA LEU A 414 16.90 25.04 0.83
C LEU A 414 18.07 25.24 -0.14
N PHE A 415 19.31 25.07 0.34
CA PHE A 415 20.50 25.15 -0.50
C PHE A 415 20.51 24.11 -1.62
N SER A 416 19.96 22.92 -1.37
CA SER A 416 19.79 21.89 -2.40
C SER A 416 18.84 22.35 -3.51
N ALA A 417 17.75 23.05 -3.17
CA ALA A 417 16.81 23.59 -4.15
C ALA A 417 17.50 24.55 -5.12
N ILE A 418 18.33 25.48 -4.60
CA ILE A 418 19.11 26.42 -5.41
C ILE A 418 20.10 25.68 -6.30
N LYS A 419 20.84 24.72 -5.74
CA LYS A 419 21.80 23.92 -6.52
C LYS A 419 21.14 23.11 -7.63
N MET A 420 19.91 22.67 -7.43
CA MET A 420 19.11 22.00 -8.45
C MET A 420 18.65 22.98 -9.53
N GLU A 421 18.31 24.23 -9.20
CA GLU A 421 17.99 25.26 -10.19
C GLU A 421 19.22 25.65 -11.03
N ASP A 422 20.38 25.80 -10.38
CA ASP A 422 21.67 26.02 -11.05
C ASP A 422 21.96 24.90 -12.07
N ALA A 423 21.77 23.64 -11.64
CA ALA A 423 22.09 22.46 -12.45
C ALA A 423 21.16 22.30 -13.66
N ASP A 424 19.87 22.60 -13.51
CA ASP A 424 18.89 22.51 -14.60
C ASP A 424 19.14 23.56 -15.69
N SER A 425 19.75 24.69 -15.34
CA SER A 425 20.02 25.78 -16.27
C SER A 425 21.19 25.51 -17.23
N PHE A 426 21.96 24.42 -17.06
CA PHE A 426 23.21 24.07 -17.79
C PHE A 426 24.28 25.16 -17.89
N SER A 427 24.04 26.34 -17.34
CA SER A 427 25.05 27.34 -17.06
C SER A 427 25.91 26.77 -15.94
N GLY A 428 27.11 26.29 -16.27
CA GLY A 428 28.18 26.10 -15.29
C GLY A 428 28.32 27.33 -14.39
N PRO A 429 29.04 27.25 -13.25
CA PRO A 429 29.02 28.28 -12.21
C PRO A 429 29.21 29.68 -12.80
N SER A 430 28.12 30.42 -12.98
CA SER A 430 28.16 31.79 -13.46
C SER A 430 28.42 32.67 -12.25
N ASN A 431 29.55 33.38 -12.25
CA ASN A 431 29.94 34.32 -11.20
C ASN A 431 29.07 35.59 -11.11
N ASN A 432 27.96 35.66 -11.85
CA ASN A 432 26.97 36.71 -11.68
C ASN A 432 25.96 36.23 -10.64
N GLU A 433 25.77 37.02 -9.58
CA GLU A 433 24.71 36.83 -8.58
C GLU A 433 23.36 36.80 -9.31
N LYS A 434 22.87 35.60 -9.65
CA LYS A 434 21.50 35.43 -10.11
C LYS A 434 20.62 35.71 -8.90
N GLU A 435 19.90 36.82 -8.94
CA GLU A 435 18.83 37.09 -8.00
C GLU A 435 17.72 36.07 -8.26
N TYR A 436 17.61 35.07 -7.39
CA TYR A 436 16.57 34.06 -7.48
C TYR A 436 15.31 34.57 -6.79
N ASP A 437 14.17 34.45 -7.45
CA ASP A 437 12.91 34.40 -6.72
C ASP A 437 12.86 33.05 -5.98
N ILE A 438 13.19 33.11 -4.68
CA ILE A 438 13.26 31.94 -3.81
C ILE A 438 11.92 31.23 -3.72
N LYS A 439 10.80 31.95 -3.73
CA LYS A 439 9.45 31.35 -3.66
C LYS A 439 9.22 30.46 -4.89
N ASP A 440 9.57 30.97 -6.05
CA ASP A 440 9.47 30.28 -7.34
C ASP A 440 10.36 29.05 -7.43
N VAL A 441 11.64 29.18 -7.03
CA VAL A 441 12.58 28.05 -7.00
C VAL A 441 12.06 26.97 -6.06
N LEU A 442 11.61 27.34 -4.86
CA LEU A 442 11.07 26.39 -3.90
C LEU A 442 9.77 25.75 -4.42
N GLN A 443 8.92 26.47 -5.13
CA GLN A 443 7.73 25.88 -5.74
C GLN A 443 8.10 24.83 -6.80
N ARG A 444 9.06 25.13 -7.69
CA ARG A 444 9.49 24.23 -8.77
C ARG A 444 10.22 22.99 -8.25
N LYS A 445 11.06 23.12 -7.22
CA LYS A 445 11.91 22.01 -6.72
C LYS A 445 11.26 21.13 -5.66
N ARG A 446 10.09 21.51 -5.13
CA ARG A 446 9.42 20.75 -4.06
C ARG A 446 9.22 19.27 -4.40
N HIS A 447 8.76 18.97 -5.61
CA HIS A 447 8.52 17.59 -6.04
C HIS A 447 9.82 16.77 -6.07
N ASP A 448 10.89 17.31 -6.65
CA ASP A 448 12.17 16.60 -6.74
C ASP A 448 12.84 16.38 -5.39
N ILE A 449 12.65 17.31 -4.44
CA ILE A 449 13.14 17.17 -3.07
C ILE A 449 12.43 16.00 -2.39
N ASP A 450 11.09 15.98 -2.44
CA ASP A 450 10.27 14.90 -1.88
C ASP A 450 10.68 13.54 -2.48
N GLU A 451 10.68 13.42 -3.81
CA GLU A 451 11.03 12.19 -4.51
C GLU A 451 12.44 11.71 -4.19
N THR A 452 13.43 12.60 -4.18
CA THR A 452 14.82 12.24 -3.87
C THR A 452 14.93 11.69 -2.44
N MET A 453 14.34 12.39 -1.47
CA MET A 453 14.40 11.98 -0.07
C MET A 453 13.66 10.67 0.16
N VAL A 454 12.49 10.49 -0.45
CA VAL A 454 11.70 9.26 -0.40
C VAL A 454 12.46 8.07 -0.97
N HIS A 455 13.10 8.24 -2.13
CA HIS A 455 13.87 7.15 -2.75
C HIS A 455 15.08 6.73 -1.91
N VAL A 456 15.79 7.69 -1.30
CA VAL A 456 16.89 7.40 -0.37
C VAL A 456 16.35 6.70 0.88
N PHE A 457 15.25 7.19 1.44
CA PHE A 457 14.62 6.60 2.62
C PHE A 457 14.20 5.15 2.38
N ASP A 458 13.48 4.90 1.29
CA ASP A 458 12.98 3.58 0.93
C ASP A 458 14.14 2.57 0.71
N PHE A 459 15.20 3.02 0.04
CA PHE A 459 16.43 2.25 -0.15
C PHE A 459 17.11 1.87 1.17
N LEU A 460 17.12 2.79 2.13
CA LEU A 460 17.79 2.60 3.43
C LEU A 460 16.98 1.72 4.39
N TYR A 461 15.66 1.90 4.46
CA TYR A 461 14.80 1.21 5.43
C TYR A 461 14.28 -0.14 4.93
N PHE A 462 13.79 -0.21 3.69
CA PHE A 462 13.06 -1.40 3.22
C PHE A 462 13.91 -2.33 2.37
N TYR A 463 14.75 -1.78 1.51
CA TYR A 463 15.72 -2.55 0.72
C TYR A 463 17.06 -2.74 1.46
N GLY A 464 17.15 -2.16 2.67
CA GLY A 464 18.36 -1.68 3.34
C GLY A 464 19.67 -1.93 2.62
N LYS A 465 19.93 -1.00 1.70
CA LYS A 465 21.17 -0.78 0.96
C LYS A 465 21.51 -1.86 -0.08
N ASP A 466 20.61 -2.79 -0.40
CA ASP A 466 20.79 -3.74 -1.49
C ASP A 466 20.46 -3.10 -2.85
N VAL A 467 21.50 -2.78 -3.61
CA VAL A 467 21.38 -2.12 -4.92
C VAL A 467 20.69 -3.00 -5.95
N ASP A 468 21.07 -4.28 -6.04
CA ASP A 468 20.52 -5.17 -7.07
C ASP A 468 19.01 -5.36 -6.84
N ARG A 469 18.59 -5.55 -5.59
CA ARG A 469 17.18 -5.68 -5.22
C ARG A 469 16.41 -4.37 -5.45
N TYR A 470 16.95 -3.24 -5.01
CA TYR A 470 16.30 -1.93 -5.17
C TYR A 470 16.11 -1.57 -6.64
N VAL A 471 17.20 -1.57 -7.41
CA VAL A 471 17.16 -1.23 -8.83
C VAL A 471 16.24 -2.18 -9.59
N SER A 472 16.34 -3.49 -9.36
CA SER A 472 15.48 -4.46 -10.06
C SER A 472 14.00 -4.30 -9.69
N GLY A 473 13.69 -4.01 -8.43
CA GLY A 473 12.33 -3.82 -7.94
C GLY A 473 11.66 -2.58 -8.51
N ILE A 474 12.27 -1.40 -8.29
CA ILE A 474 11.65 -0.12 -8.70
C ILE A 474 11.61 0.03 -10.22
N TRP A 475 12.64 -0.43 -10.94
CA TRP A 475 12.63 -0.32 -12.40
C TRP A 475 11.63 -1.27 -13.01
N ALA A 476 11.40 -2.46 -12.43
CA ALA A 476 10.33 -3.34 -12.88
C ALA A 476 8.95 -2.72 -12.62
N SER A 477 8.72 -2.09 -11.46
CA SER A 477 7.42 -1.44 -11.17
C SER A 477 7.17 -0.21 -12.04
N TRP A 478 8.19 0.59 -12.36
CA TRP A 478 8.05 1.70 -13.32
C TRP A 478 7.74 1.24 -14.75
N GLY A 479 8.14 0.02 -15.11
CA GLY A 479 7.89 -0.55 -16.43
C GLY A 479 6.41 -0.75 -16.79
N VAL A 480 5.50 -0.65 -15.81
CA VAL A 480 4.05 -0.70 -16.04
C VAL A 480 3.36 0.67 -15.97
N ILE A 481 4.11 1.74 -15.72
CA ILE A 481 3.59 3.11 -15.72
C ILE A 481 3.47 3.59 -17.19
N PRO A 482 2.30 4.15 -17.59
CA PRO A 482 2.16 4.74 -18.91
C PRO A 482 3.18 5.84 -19.17
N ASN A 483 3.70 5.94 -20.39
CA ASN A 483 4.67 6.96 -20.82
C ASN A 483 5.98 7.00 -19.99
N VAL A 484 6.43 5.86 -19.45
CA VAL A 484 7.67 5.76 -18.66
C VAL A 484 8.90 6.39 -19.35
N SER A 485 8.98 6.35 -20.69
CA SER A 485 10.10 6.89 -21.46
C SER A 485 10.35 8.38 -21.22
N THR A 486 9.30 9.18 -21.01
CA THR A 486 9.47 10.63 -20.78
C THR A 486 10.05 10.96 -19.41
N ARG A 487 10.10 9.99 -18.50
CA ARG A 487 10.55 10.15 -17.10
C ARG A 487 11.86 9.44 -16.81
N VAL A 488 12.46 8.77 -17.80
CA VAL A 488 13.71 8.02 -17.63
C VAL A 488 14.85 8.88 -17.04
N PRO A 489 15.06 10.14 -17.45
CA PRO A 489 16.11 10.97 -16.85
C PRO A 489 15.94 11.17 -15.34
N GLU A 490 14.73 11.50 -14.90
CA GLU A 490 14.40 11.68 -13.47
C GLU A 490 14.63 10.39 -12.69
N TYR A 491 14.20 9.25 -13.24
CA TYR A 491 14.36 7.93 -12.64
C TYR A 491 15.83 7.53 -12.49
N VAL A 492 16.67 7.84 -13.47
CA VAL A 492 18.13 7.64 -13.38
C VAL A 492 18.71 8.45 -12.23
N VAL A 493 18.40 9.76 -12.16
CA VAL A 493 18.91 10.64 -11.10
C VAL A 493 18.46 10.17 -9.72
N ARG A 494 17.16 9.89 -9.52
CA ARG A 494 16.61 9.40 -8.25
C ARG A 494 17.26 8.09 -7.81
N THR A 495 17.45 7.15 -8.75
CA THR A 495 18.08 5.85 -8.47
C THR A 495 19.55 6.02 -8.04
N ILE A 496 20.32 6.86 -8.75
CA ILE A 496 21.73 7.12 -8.41
C ILE A 496 21.83 7.85 -7.06
N CYS A 497 20.96 8.82 -6.78
CA CYS A 497 20.92 9.51 -5.48
C CYS A 497 20.62 8.55 -4.32
N ALA A 498 19.69 7.60 -4.48
CA ALA A 498 19.44 6.57 -3.47
C ALA A 498 20.70 5.74 -3.20
N VAL A 499 21.35 5.24 -4.25
CA VAL A 499 22.57 4.41 -4.13
C VAL A 499 23.78 5.21 -3.62
N LEU A 500 23.85 6.51 -3.89
CA LEU A 500 24.89 7.42 -3.38
C LEU A 500 25.00 7.40 -1.86
N SER A 501 23.92 7.08 -1.14
CA SER A 501 23.95 6.90 0.32
C SER A 501 25.01 5.90 0.81
N ARG A 502 25.41 4.91 -0.01
CA ARG A 502 26.50 3.95 0.30
C ARG A 502 27.90 4.53 0.12
N HIS A 503 28.02 5.62 -0.63
CA HIS A 503 29.29 6.15 -1.12
C HIS A 503 29.55 7.60 -0.71
N LEU A 504 28.71 8.18 0.17
CA LEU A 504 28.83 9.58 0.63
C LEU A 504 30.21 9.94 1.21
N GLN A 505 30.92 8.97 1.80
CA GLN A 505 32.26 9.20 2.37
C GLN A 505 33.39 9.17 1.34
N ARG A 506 33.11 8.76 0.08
CA ARG A 506 34.11 8.65 -0.97
C ARG A 506 34.20 9.94 -1.79
N SER A 507 35.42 10.32 -2.17
CA SER A 507 35.68 11.53 -2.98
C SER A 507 35.05 11.47 -4.38
N LYS A 508 34.88 10.27 -4.94
CA LYS A 508 34.17 10.00 -6.21
C LYS A 508 32.89 9.20 -5.98
N GLY A 509 32.15 9.53 -4.92
CA GLY A 509 30.99 8.76 -4.49
C GLY A 509 29.91 8.63 -5.58
N GLU A 510 29.69 9.70 -6.35
CA GLU A 510 28.75 9.78 -7.46
C GLU A 510 29.10 8.78 -8.57
N ASP A 511 30.39 8.67 -8.93
CA ASP A 511 30.85 7.71 -9.94
C ASP A 511 30.65 6.27 -9.48
N PHE A 512 30.96 5.97 -8.21
CA PHE A 512 30.72 4.64 -7.65
C PHE A 512 29.23 4.28 -7.62
N ALA A 513 28.37 5.23 -7.26
CA ALA A 513 26.92 5.03 -7.27
C ALA A 513 26.38 4.77 -8.68
N LYS A 514 26.87 5.54 -9.66
CA LYS A 514 26.55 5.35 -11.08
C LYS A 514 26.96 3.96 -11.56
N GLU A 515 28.18 3.51 -11.28
CA GLU A 515 28.64 2.18 -11.71
C GLU A 515 27.83 1.04 -11.07
N ASP A 516 27.48 1.15 -9.79
CA ASP A 516 26.62 0.20 -9.10
C ASP A 516 25.23 0.11 -9.78
N VAL A 517 24.59 1.25 -10.05
CA VAL A 517 23.29 1.31 -10.75
C VAL A 517 23.40 0.76 -12.17
N LYS A 518 24.42 1.15 -12.93
CA LYS A 518 24.67 0.70 -14.30
C LYS A 518 24.79 -0.83 -14.34
N LYS A 519 25.55 -1.42 -13.42
CA LYS A 519 25.72 -2.86 -13.29
C LYS A 519 24.39 -3.57 -13.05
N SER A 520 23.55 -3.06 -12.13
CA SER A 520 22.25 -3.66 -11.84
C SER A 520 21.26 -3.51 -13.01
N LEU A 521 21.24 -2.36 -13.69
CA LEU A 521 20.43 -2.15 -14.90
C LEU A 521 20.83 -3.08 -16.04
N MET A 522 22.13 -3.34 -16.24
CA MET A 522 22.59 -4.34 -17.22
C MET A 522 22.10 -5.75 -16.91
N LYS A 523 22.06 -6.15 -15.62
CA LYS A 523 21.47 -7.43 -15.22
C LYS A 523 19.98 -7.47 -15.50
N LEU A 524 19.25 -6.40 -15.14
CA LEU A 524 17.81 -6.30 -15.36
C LEU A 524 17.46 -6.33 -16.86
N LYS A 525 18.23 -5.64 -17.71
CA LYS A 525 18.08 -5.68 -19.18
C LYS A 525 18.14 -7.10 -19.74
N LYS A 526 19.02 -7.96 -19.19
CA LYS A 526 19.17 -9.36 -19.61
C LYS A 526 18.04 -10.27 -19.08
N SER A 527 17.22 -9.77 -18.17
CA SER A 527 16.11 -10.52 -17.57
C SER A 527 14.81 -10.37 -18.37
N LYS A 528 13.83 -11.23 -18.06
CA LYS A 528 12.46 -11.14 -18.61
C LYS A 528 11.68 -9.89 -18.15
N LEU A 529 12.17 -9.21 -17.12
CA LEU A 529 11.59 -7.98 -16.59
C LEU A 529 12.12 -6.73 -17.31
N GLY A 530 13.14 -6.88 -18.17
CA GLY A 530 13.71 -5.81 -18.98
C GLY A 530 12.72 -5.17 -19.95
N GLY A 531 13.01 -3.94 -20.37
CA GLY A 531 12.20 -3.16 -21.32
C GLY A 531 13.05 -2.10 -22.03
N ARG A 532 12.50 -1.47 -23.08
CA ARG A 532 13.22 -0.48 -23.91
C ARG A 532 13.73 0.71 -23.09
N TYR A 533 12.95 1.18 -22.11
CA TYR A 533 13.32 2.28 -21.21
C TYR A 533 14.56 1.99 -20.34
N ILE A 534 14.87 0.71 -20.06
CA ILE A 534 16.13 0.35 -19.36
C ILE A 534 17.33 0.55 -20.30
N GLN A 535 17.17 0.26 -21.59
CA GLN A 535 18.23 0.56 -22.56
C GLN A 535 18.44 2.07 -22.69
N GLU A 536 17.35 2.84 -22.73
CA GLU A 536 17.40 4.30 -22.74
C GLU A 536 18.14 4.85 -21.52
N ALA A 537 17.85 4.31 -20.33
CA ALA A 537 18.57 4.68 -19.10
C ALA A 537 20.07 4.37 -19.17
N LEU A 538 20.44 3.19 -19.67
CA LEU A 538 21.85 2.82 -19.86
C LEU A 538 22.55 3.76 -20.85
N ASN A 539 21.90 4.08 -21.98
CA ASN A 539 22.41 5.03 -22.96
C ASN A 539 22.57 6.42 -22.35
N LEU A 540 21.61 6.86 -21.53
CA LEU A 540 21.66 8.16 -20.86
C LEU A 540 22.84 8.24 -19.88
N ILE A 541 23.05 7.20 -19.07
CA ILE A 541 24.19 7.10 -18.16
C ILE A 541 25.51 7.10 -18.93
N GLU A 542 25.59 6.47 -20.09
CA GLU A 542 26.83 6.41 -20.87
C GLU A 542 27.14 7.71 -21.62
N SER A 543 26.12 8.34 -22.21
CA SER A 543 26.30 9.50 -23.09
C SER A 543 26.20 10.86 -22.39
N ARG A 544 25.48 10.93 -21.27
CA ARG A 544 25.13 12.20 -20.59
C ARG A 544 25.56 12.27 -19.13
N TRP A 545 26.47 11.40 -18.68
CA TRP A 545 26.99 11.45 -17.30
C TRP A 545 27.67 12.78 -16.98
N ASP A 546 28.83 13.04 -17.60
CA ASP A 546 29.61 14.24 -17.33
C ASP A 546 28.92 15.56 -17.73
N PRO A 547 28.25 15.68 -18.90
CA PRO A 547 27.67 16.97 -19.29
C PRO A 547 26.43 17.36 -18.49
N GLU A 548 25.82 16.44 -17.73
CA GLU A 548 24.50 16.68 -17.13
C GLU A 548 24.22 15.89 -15.86
N LEU A 549 24.11 14.56 -15.95
CA LEU A 549 23.58 13.74 -14.86
C LEU A 549 24.45 13.85 -13.60
N PHE A 550 25.77 13.99 -13.77
CA PHE A 550 26.71 14.21 -12.67
C PHE A 550 26.33 15.46 -11.88
N TYR A 551 26.03 16.58 -12.55
CA TYR A 551 25.65 17.83 -11.91
C TYR A 551 24.27 17.73 -11.24
N LEU A 552 23.31 17.05 -11.88
CA LEU A 552 21.97 16.81 -11.31
C LEU A 552 22.03 15.95 -10.03
N VAL A 553 22.84 14.90 -10.03
CA VAL A 553 23.07 14.03 -8.86
C VAL A 553 23.82 14.80 -7.78
N ARG A 554 24.87 15.56 -8.15
CA ARG A 554 25.68 16.35 -7.22
C ARG A 554 24.86 17.45 -6.53
N ALA A 555 23.96 18.11 -7.24
CA ALA A 555 23.04 19.10 -6.69
C ALA A 555 22.16 18.52 -5.57
N ARG A 556 21.79 17.23 -5.69
CA ARG A 556 20.93 16.50 -4.74
C ARG A 556 21.71 15.82 -3.60
N ARG A 557 23.05 15.90 -3.60
CA ARG A 557 23.92 15.21 -2.60
C ARG A 557 23.58 15.56 -1.16
N GLN A 558 23.22 16.82 -0.87
CA GLN A 558 22.89 17.23 0.49
C GLN A 558 21.57 16.62 0.97
N LEU A 559 20.57 16.43 0.10
CA LEU A 559 19.35 15.68 0.43
C LEU A 559 19.67 14.24 0.83
N VAL A 560 20.56 13.56 0.10
CA VAL A 560 21.02 12.21 0.43
C VAL A 560 21.70 12.17 1.80
N LYS A 561 22.52 13.19 2.13
CA LYS A 561 23.12 13.34 3.45
C LYS A 561 22.08 13.56 4.54
N ILE A 562 21.07 14.41 4.31
CA ILE A 562 20.00 14.68 5.27
C ILE A 562 19.33 13.37 5.67
N VAL A 563 18.89 12.59 4.68
CA VAL A 563 18.21 11.32 4.94
C VAL A 563 19.14 10.33 5.65
N THR A 564 20.37 10.17 5.15
CA THR A 564 21.31 9.17 5.67
C THR A 564 21.79 9.47 7.10
N SER A 565 21.87 10.75 7.49
CA SER A 565 22.46 11.15 8.78
C SER A 565 21.43 11.52 9.84
N PHE A 566 20.30 12.10 9.44
CA PHE A 566 19.33 12.68 10.39
C PHE A 566 17.95 12.05 10.31
N ILE A 567 17.67 11.22 9.32
CA ILE A 567 16.37 10.55 9.17
C ILE A 567 16.51 9.03 9.30
N PHE A 568 17.69 8.49 8.99
CA PHE A 568 17.98 7.08 9.11
C PHE A 568 18.49 6.71 10.50
N SER A 569 17.88 5.67 11.08
CA SER A 569 18.32 5.01 12.31
C SER A 569 18.55 3.52 12.03
N ASN A 570 19.73 3.01 12.41
CA ASN A 570 20.06 1.59 12.26
C ASN A 570 19.16 0.71 13.13
N GLN A 571 18.79 1.18 14.32
CA GLN A 571 17.92 0.43 15.22
C GLN A 571 16.54 0.25 14.60
N ILE A 572 15.92 1.34 14.15
CA ILE A 572 14.57 1.31 13.55
C ILE A 572 14.58 0.49 12.25
N ALA A 573 15.63 0.63 11.43
CA ALA A 573 15.78 -0.18 10.21
C ALA A 573 15.96 -1.68 10.53
N THR A 574 16.64 -1.99 11.64
CA THR A 574 16.74 -3.37 12.13
C THR A 574 15.37 -3.88 12.56
N ASP A 575 14.58 -3.10 13.29
CA ASP A 575 13.25 -3.51 13.74
C ASP A 575 12.32 -3.82 12.55
N ILE A 576 12.33 -2.97 11.50
CA ILE A 576 11.54 -3.17 10.27
C ILE A 576 11.97 -4.43 9.51
N ARG A 577 13.27 -4.74 9.48
CA ARG A 577 13.83 -5.85 8.69
C ARG A 577 14.09 -7.11 9.50
N SER A 578 13.91 -7.05 10.82
CA SER A 578 14.13 -8.18 11.69
C SER A 578 13.07 -9.25 11.48
N GLU A 579 13.49 -10.49 11.73
CA GLU A 579 12.63 -11.66 11.74
C GLU A 579 12.99 -12.44 13.01
N LEU A 580 12.10 -12.39 14.00
CA LEU A 580 12.37 -12.95 15.32
C LEU A 580 12.36 -14.49 15.29
N LYS A 581 11.63 -15.10 14.37
CA LYS A 581 11.55 -16.56 14.20
C LYS A 581 12.25 -17.03 12.92
N ILE A 582 13.57 -16.92 12.87
CA ILE A 582 14.34 -17.71 11.90
C ILE A 582 14.28 -19.18 12.33
N SER A 583 13.31 -19.86 11.73
CA SER A 583 13.19 -21.28 11.47
C SER A 583 14.43 -21.98 10.90
N GLY A 584 15.66 -21.70 11.34
CA GLY A 584 16.29 -22.57 12.32
C GLY A 584 17.61 -23.27 12.02
N GLY A 585 17.70 -24.51 12.54
CA GLY A 585 18.77 -25.50 12.53
C GLY A 585 20.08 -25.13 11.82
N ALA A 586 21.18 -25.25 12.56
CA ALA A 586 22.57 -25.06 12.14
C ALA A 586 22.80 -25.39 10.65
N GLY A 587 22.79 -24.34 9.80
CA GLY A 587 23.01 -24.42 8.35
C GLY A 587 21.95 -23.77 7.44
N ARG A 588 20.85 -23.19 7.97
CA ARG A 588 19.67 -22.82 7.15
C ARG A 588 19.79 -21.52 6.33
N LYS A 589 19.27 -21.60 5.10
CA LYS A 589 18.86 -20.45 4.26
C LYS A 589 17.98 -19.50 5.07
N LYS A 590 18.27 -18.19 5.04
CA LYS A 590 17.35 -17.15 5.52
C LYS A 590 16.03 -17.25 4.74
N GLY A 591 14.88 -17.11 5.43
CA GLY A 591 13.55 -17.01 4.82
C GLY A 591 12.51 -18.02 5.33
N TYR A 592 11.27 -17.85 4.88
CA TYR A 592 10.13 -18.67 5.26
C TYR A 592 10.19 -20.09 4.68
N THR A 593 9.71 -21.07 5.44
CA THR A 593 9.61 -22.48 5.01
C THR A 593 8.34 -22.78 4.20
N LEU A 594 7.59 -21.74 3.85
CA LEU A 594 6.37 -21.84 3.05
C LEU A 594 6.70 -22.26 1.61
N LYS A 595 5.87 -23.14 1.05
CA LYS A 595 5.96 -23.52 -0.36
C LYS A 595 4.96 -22.71 -1.18
N GLN A 596 5.46 -21.99 -2.18
CA GLN A 596 4.64 -21.19 -3.10
C GLN A 596 3.50 -22.02 -3.71
N GLY A 597 2.29 -21.45 -3.70
CA GLY A 597 1.07 -22.09 -4.19
C GLY A 597 0.46 -23.13 -3.25
N VAL A 598 1.09 -23.44 -2.11
CA VAL A 598 0.55 -24.32 -1.07
C VAL A 598 0.06 -23.46 0.09
N LEU A 599 -1.24 -23.48 0.38
CA LEU A 599 -1.78 -22.83 1.57
C LEU A 599 -1.47 -23.70 2.79
N GLU A 600 -0.66 -23.15 3.68
CA GLU A 600 -0.31 -23.74 4.97
C GLU A 600 -0.51 -22.67 6.05
N LEU A 601 -1.17 -22.99 7.17
CA LEU A 601 -1.33 -22.04 8.28
C LEU A 601 -0.05 -21.98 9.11
N LYS A 602 1.03 -21.46 8.50
CA LYS A 602 2.31 -21.23 9.17
C LYS A 602 2.49 -19.73 9.39
N PRO A 603 2.81 -19.30 10.62
CA PRO A 603 2.96 -17.89 10.92
C PRO A 603 4.07 -17.24 10.10
N ILE A 604 3.86 -15.97 9.76
CA ILE A 604 4.85 -15.04 9.23
C ILE A 604 4.94 -13.82 10.15
N ASP A 605 6.15 -13.37 10.46
CA ASP A 605 6.35 -12.22 11.37
C ASP A 605 6.46 -10.90 10.59
N ASN A 606 7.01 -10.94 9.38
CA ASN A 606 7.38 -9.76 8.61
C ASN A 606 6.80 -9.84 7.18
N PRO A 607 5.68 -9.16 6.91
CA PRO A 607 5.03 -9.23 5.60
C PRO A 607 5.91 -8.66 4.47
N ILE A 608 6.80 -7.71 4.77
CA ILE A 608 7.71 -7.11 3.77
C ILE A 608 8.76 -8.12 3.32
N MET A 609 9.40 -8.82 4.27
CA MET A 609 10.34 -9.90 3.98
C MET A 609 9.66 -11.09 3.29
N PHE A 610 8.39 -11.35 3.62
CA PHE A 610 7.61 -12.38 2.94
C PHE A 610 7.38 -12.02 1.47
N ILE A 611 6.91 -10.81 1.18
CA ILE A 611 6.70 -10.35 -0.19
C ILE A 611 8.02 -10.37 -0.96
N GLU A 612 9.12 -9.92 -0.35
CA GLU A 612 10.46 -10.01 -0.97
C GLU A 612 10.80 -11.42 -1.43
N SER A 613 10.55 -12.42 -0.57
CA SER A 613 10.96 -13.80 -0.80
C SER A 613 10.17 -14.46 -1.92
N PHE A 614 8.92 -14.03 -2.16
CA PHE A 614 7.98 -14.73 -3.03
C PHE A 614 7.39 -13.91 -4.19
N ALA A 615 7.52 -12.58 -4.20
CA ALA A 615 7.06 -11.70 -5.28
C ALA A 615 8.14 -11.44 -6.35
N ASN A 616 8.84 -12.51 -6.77
CA ASN A 616 9.96 -12.48 -7.70
C ASN A 616 9.69 -13.24 -9.01
N SER A 617 8.42 -13.56 -9.29
CA SER A 617 8.05 -14.30 -10.50
C SER A 617 8.27 -13.45 -11.74
N ALA A 618 8.87 -14.04 -12.78
CA ALA A 618 9.11 -13.34 -14.05
C ALA A 618 7.82 -13.03 -14.83
N GLN A 619 6.74 -13.78 -14.57
CA GLN A 619 5.42 -13.59 -15.18
C GLN A 619 4.35 -13.57 -14.09
N PRO A 620 3.29 -12.77 -14.27
CA PRO A 620 2.18 -12.74 -13.33
C PRO A 620 1.43 -14.07 -13.32
N SER A 621 0.91 -14.45 -12.15
CA SER A 621 0.05 -15.61 -11.97
C SER A 621 -1.03 -15.28 -10.94
N ALA A 622 -2.30 -15.38 -11.35
CA ALA A 622 -3.44 -15.12 -10.49
C ALA A 622 -3.48 -16.06 -9.29
N ALA A 623 -3.21 -17.36 -9.49
CA ALA A 623 -3.18 -18.35 -8.42
C ALA A 623 -2.08 -18.08 -7.39
N ILE A 624 -0.86 -17.73 -7.85
CA ILE A 624 0.24 -17.39 -6.94
C ILE A 624 -0.04 -16.07 -6.21
N SER A 625 -0.64 -15.10 -6.88
CA SER A 625 -1.04 -13.83 -6.26
C SER A 625 -2.12 -14.06 -5.20
N ALA A 626 -3.13 -14.90 -5.49
CA ALA A 626 -4.12 -15.33 -4.51
C ALA A 626 -3.46 -16.01 -3.30
N TRP A 627 -2.50 -16.91 -3.52
CA TRP A 627 -1.72 -17.53 -2.44
C TRP A 627 -1.00 -16.49 -1.57
N LEU A 628 -0.31 -15.51 -2.18
CA LEU A 628 0.36 -14.43 -1.45
C LEU A 628 -0.63 -13.66 -0.56
N PHE A 629 -1.78 -13.27 -1.12
CA PHE A 629 -2.82 -12.56 -0.36
C PHE A 629 -3.37 -13.40 0.79
N TYR A 630 -3.56 -14.71 0.61
CA TYR A 630 -4.04 -15.58 1.69
C TYR A 630 -3.04 -15.68 2.85
N VAL A 631 -1.75 -15.82 2.54
CA VAL A 631 -0.71 -15.84 3.58
C VAL A 631 -0.69 -14.49 4.31
N LEU A 632 -0.68 -13.38 3.59
CA LEU A 632 -0.70 -12.03 4.17
C LEU A 632 -1.98 -11.71 4.96
N ALA A 633 -3.12 -12.29 4.59
CA ALA A 633 -4.39 -12.04 5.28
C ALA A 633 -4.52 -12.85 6.57
N PHE A 634 -4.01 -14.09 6.61
CA PHE A 634 -4.36 -15.05 7.66
C PHE A 634 -3.19 -15.64 8.44
N CYS A 635 -1.95 -15.43 7.98
CA CYS A 635 -0.77 -16.04 8.60
C CYS A 635 0.12 -15.04 9.34
N LEU A 636 -0.25 -13.76 9.42
CA LEU A 636 0.50 -12.81 10.25
C LEU A 636 0.23 -13.07 11.74
N GLU A 637 1.29 -13.08 12.54
CA GLU A 637 1.15 -13.06 14.00
C GLU A 637 0.76 -11.66 14.48
N ASP A 638 -0.17 -11.58 15.43
CA ASP A 638 -0.66 -10.33 16.01
C ASP A 638 0.40 -9.59 16.86
#